data_AF-A0A0Q5CPX0-F1
#
_entry.id   AF-A0A0Q5CPX0-F1
#
_cell.length_a   1.000
_cell.length_b   1.000
_cell.length_c   1.000
_cell.angle_alpha   90.00
_cell.angle_beta   90.00
_cell.angle_gamma   90.00
#
_symmetry.space_group_name_H-M   'P 1'
#
loop_
_entity.id
_entity.type
_entity.pdbx_description
1 polymer ?
#
loop_
_entity_poly.entity_id
_entity_poly.type
_entity_poly.pdbx_seq_one_letter_code
_entity_poly.pdbx_strand_id
1 'polypeptide(L)'
;MKATIGLPSAASGLYTAFEIRRQSDDSTYRGRVEISKTGSAVLAVSRLNKTVEVNLGRFTLPGAYAPGSDIAAEFQVTGSATVSIKARAYPSGATAPAWQLALTDSSSSRISGAGSLAFWEYASGSNTNAASTTLDNLSLTQNPATNANTPAPVPAPTPSPTTPPATPAQPVTPPVSTPVTSGDRGSATVGSTRYTVPAGAILVSPSGNDSANGNSNAPVRTLAAAVAKASSGSTIVLRAGVYNESVTVPRSKTLTIQSYPGETVWLDGSKQVADWNTSGSRWTTPWSYFPSSQIDGISDNPWFVDSTKPYAARPDQVFLDGTELTQVGSAAAVTAGTFYPDANSGRIVLGSNPNGHSVRISNQEQALVVQSPNTVLQGFGVRRYGTPYLQRGAVRLSNTGITARNLTVEDNAMIGINVESDNTTLDHLTVAGSGLLGIGANSAYGLKVQNSLVLDNNDQGFNPEPVAGGIKVTRSRGVDISNVDTSDNDGTGIWLDESVYDATIVNSRSNDNTVDGIEAELSDHVIVANNELNGNKMGVLIYNTANAQIYNNDIGGNRLFGVKLAQDERRQADTNRTGHDRRRPLPDPTLTWITKNVTVSNNVFGSGGLFQIYALDGVTNIPVDNMNLVITGNLFNQRLTGAQSTLVGWGGGDNRTVTRYDSVQALAKAKGSRWNNVETTAVLPIASMIAAIKSALGVAVGIPDDVAAAIGIKSGSKGLGVFDD
;
A
#
# COMPACT_ATOMS: atom_id res chain seq x y z
N MET A 1 -21.73 10.14 20.15
CA MET A 1 -21.14 8.79 20.00
C MET A 1 -22.27 7.80 20.02
N LYS A 2 -22.20 6.79 19.16
CA LYS A 2 -23.13 5.67 19.05
C LYS A 2 -22.33 4.39 18.79
N ALA A 3 -22.76 3.25 19.30
CA ALA A 3 -22.26 1.93 18.92
C ALA A 3 -23.33 0.84 19.16
N THR A 4 -23.08 -0.34 18.61
CA THR A 4 -23.77 -1.59 18.91
C THR A 4 -22.85 -2.46 19.76
N ILE A 5 -23.38 -3.03 20.84
CA ILE A 5 -22.68 -3.90 21.79
C ILE A 5 -23.30 -5.28 21.71
N GLY A 6 -22.59 -6.28 21.19
CA GLY A 6 -23.05 -7.67 21.21
C GLY A 6 -22.76 -8.31 22.57
N LEU A 7 -23.79 -8.83 23.23
CA LEU A 7 -23.65 -9.50 24.53
C LEU A 7 -23.08 -10.92 24.37
N PRO A 8 -22.40 -11.48 25.39
CA PRO A 8 -21.88 -12.83 25.31
C PRO A 8 -23.00 -13.86 25.19
N SER A 9 -22.72 -14.96 24.49
CA SER A 9 -23.67 -16.08 24.31
C SER A 9 -24.04 -16.81 25.61
N ALA A 10 -23.28 -16.59 26.69
CA ALA A 10 -23.58 -17.07 28.04
C ALA A 10 -23.92 -15.91 28.99
N ALA A 11 -24.91 -16.11 29.87
CA ALA A 11 -25.37 -15.13 30.84
C ALA A 11 -24.21 -14.64 31.76
N SER A 12 -23.82 -13.38 31.59
CA SER A 12 -22.60 -12.80 32.16
C SER A 12 -22.89 -11.52 32.93
N GLY A 13 -22.15 -11.30 34.02
CA GLY A 13 -22.08 -10.00 34.68
C GLY A 13 -20.92 -9.19 34.12
N LEU A 14 -21.18 -8.05 33.48
CA LEU A 14 -20.16 -7.22 32.85
C LEU A 14 -20.60 -5.75 32.75
N TYR A 15 -19.69 -4.86 32.37
CA TYR A 15 -20.09 -3.60 31.75
C TYR A 15 -19.17 -3.21 30.60
N THR A 16 -19.79 -2.69 29.55
CA THR A 16 -19.13 -2.08 28.40
C THR A 16 -19.12 -0.56 28.62
N ALA A 17 -17.94 0.08 28.52
CA ALA A 17 -17.74 1.45 28.97
C ALA A 17 -17.06 2.35 27.94
N PHE A 18 -17.66 3.52 27.74
CA PHE A 18 -17.21 4.53 26.78
C PHE A 18 -16.75 5.77 27.53
N GLU A 19 -15.50 6.13 27.34
CA GLU A 19 -14.86 7.28 27.97
C GLU A 19 -14.90 8.45 27.00
N ILE A 20 -15.69 9.46 27.33
CA ILE A 20 -16.04 10.54 26.42
C ILE A 20 -15.46 11.83 26.97
N ARG A 21 -14.77 12.58 26.11
CA ARG A 21 -14.00 13.77 26.52
C ARG A 21 -12.86 13.39 27.49
N ARG A 22 -12.23 12.22 27.29
CA ARG A 22 -11.06 11.81 28.07
C ARG A 22 -9.92 12.83 27.89
N GLN A 23 -9.37 13.28 29.01
CA GLN A 23 -8.24 14.20 29.10
C GLN A 23 -6.92 13.42 29.16
N SER A 24 -5.79 14.11 29.02
CA SER A 24 -4.45 13.52 29.17
C SER A 24 -4.06 13.14 30.60
N ASP A 25 -4.87 13.48 31.60
CA ASP A 25 -4.72 13.08 33.01
C ASP A 25 -5.73 12.02 33.46
N ASP A 26 -6.30 11.29 32.49
CA ASP A 26 -7.37 10.29 32.64
C ASP A 26 -8.71 10.79 33.18
N SER A 27 -8.87 12.09 33.43
CA SER A 27 -10.19 12.65 33.70
C SER A 27 -11.13 12.44 32.50
N THR A 28 -12.31 11.85 32.70
CA THR A 28 -13.24 11.52 31.61
C THR A 28 -14.70 11.50 32.07
N TYR A 29 -15.67 11.72 31.15
CA TYR A 29 -17.05 11.33 31.40
C TYR A 29 -17.27 9.91 30.89
N ARG A 30 -17.49 8.98 31.81
CA ARG A 30 -17.58 7.55 31.55
C ARG A 30 -19.04 7.14 31.46
N GLY A 31 -19.51 6.85 30.25
CA GLY A 31 -20.78 6.18 30.00
C GLY A 31 -20.60 4.66 30.13
N ARG A 32 -21.57 3.97 30.73
CA ARG A 32 -21.58 2.50 30.83
C ARG A 32 -22.94 1.92 30.43
N VAL A 33 -22.89 0.76 29.78
CA VAL A 33 -24.00 -0.19 29.76
C VAL A 33 -23.60 -1.36 30.67
N GLU A 34 -24.23 -1.43 31.83
CA GLU A 34 -23.95 -2.41 32.88
C GLU A 34 -24.96 -3.56 32.80
N ILE A 35 -24.48 -4.79 32.65
CA ILE A 35 -25.29 -5.99 32.39
C ILE A 35 -25.11 -6.99 33.53
N SER A 36 -26.22 -7.51 34.03
CA SER A 36 -26.25 -8.56 35.06
C SER A 36 -26.55 -9.94 34.44
N LYS A 37 -26.20 -11.00 35.18
CA LYS A 37 -26.48 -12.39 34.79
C LYS A 37 -27.98 -12.72 34.61
N THR A 38 -28.89 -11.87 35.08
CA THR A 38 -30.34 -11.99 34.86
C THR A 38 -30.82 -11.25 33.60
N GLY A 39 -29.90 -10.74 32.77
CA GLY A 39 -30.20 -9.91 31.61
C GLY A 39 -30.65 -8.48 31.95
N SER A 40 -30.84 -8.16 33.24
CA SER A 40 -31.24 -6.83 33.69
C SER A 40 -30.09 -5.85 33.46
N ALA A 41 -30.39 -4.71 32.84
CA ALA A 41 -29.39 -3.77 32.33
C ALA A 41 -29.55 -2.36 32.91
N VAL A 42 -28.44 -1.68 33.19
CA VAL A 42 -28.41 -0.30 33.70
C VAL A 42 -27.50 0.56 32.82
N LEU A 43 -28.08 1.63 32.29
CA LEU A 43 -27.34 2.71 31.66
C LEU A 43 -26.81 3.64 32.76
N ALA A 44 -25.51 3.89 32.82
CA ALA A 44 -24.90 4.73 33.85
C ALA A 44 -23.96 5.78 33.27
N VAL A 45 -23.81 6.89 33.98
CA VAL A 45 -22.87 7.97 33.67
C VAL A 45 -22.13 8.36 34.96
N SER A 46 -20.82 8.53 34.84
CA SER A 46 -19.95 9.05 35.90
C SER A 46 -18.92 10.02 35.32
N ARG A 47 -18.30 10.81 36.20
CA ARG A 47 -17.11 11.61 35.91
C ARG A 47 -15.94 11.05 36.70
N LEU A 48 -14.87 10.67 36.01
CA LEU A 48 -13.58 10.41 36.61
C LEU A 48 -12.78 11.71 36.63
N ASN A 49 -12.17 12.05 37.76
CA ASN A 49 -11.10 13.04 37.86
C ASN A 49 -9.86 12.31 38.40
N LYS A 50 -8.91 11.96 37.52
CA LYS A 50 -7.74 11.12 37.83
C LYS A 50 -8.15 9.78 38.47
N THR A 51 -8.10 9.68 39.80
CA THR A 51 -8.47 8.47 40.57
C THR A 51 -9.84 8.55 41.24
N VAL A 52 -10.51 9.70 41.24
CA VAL A 52 -11.80 9.93 41.93
C VAL A 52 -12.95 9.83 40.93
N GLU A 53 -13.73 8.75 41.01
CA GLU A 53 -14.93 8.57 40.18
C GLU A 53 -16.20 8.96 40.94
N VAL A 54 -16.97 9.89 40.37
CA VAL A 54 -18.25 10.36 40.88
C VAL A 54 -19.36 9.88 39.97
N ASN A 55 -20.35 9.14 40.50
CA ASN A 55 -21.54 8.80 39.71
C ASN A 55 -22.42 10.05 39.51
N LEU A 56 -22.84 10.30 38.27
CA LEU A 56 -23.67 11.45 37.90
C LEU A 56 -25.13 11.05 37.62
N GLY A 57 -25.38 9.79 37.27
CA GLY A 57 -26.72 9.28 37.04
C GLY A 57 -26.74 7.81 36.61
N ARG A 58 -27.87 7.15 36.86
CA ARG A 58 -28.15 5.75 36.49
C ARG A 58 -29.61 5.63 36.05
N PHE A 59 -29.88 4.81 35.04
CA PHE A 59 -31.21 4.52 34.53
C PHE A 59 -31.30 3.02 34.23
N THR A 60 -32.21 2.31 34.90
CA THR A 60 -32.47 0.90 34.63
C THR A 60 -33.23 0.78 33.31
N LEU A 61 -32.67 0.05 32.35
CA LEU A 61 -33.32 -0.18 31.06
C LEU A 61 -34.53 -1.11 31.24
N PRO A 62 -35.64 -0.88 30.52
CA PRO A 62 -36.84 -1.72 30.64
C PRO A 62 -36.59 -3.12 30.06
N GLY A 63 -37.09 -4.15 30.75
CA GLY A 63 -36.99 -5.55 30.34
C GLY A 63 -35.66 -6.22 30.74
N ALA A 64 -35.34 -7.30 30.04
CA ALA A 64 -34.08 -8.04 30.18
C ALA A 64 -33.53 -8.36 28.80
N TYR A 65 -32.21 -8.26 28.63
CA TYR A 65 -31.50 -8.55 27.40
C TYR A 65 -31.01 -10.00 27.42
N ALA A 66 -31.21 -10.71 26.32
CA ALA A 66 -30.81 -12.11 26.20
C ALA A 66 -29.29 -12.25 25.97
N PRO A 67 -28.66 -13.35 26.42
CA PRO A 67 -27.32 -13.71 25.96
C PRO A 67 -27.26 -13.78 24.43
N GLY A 68 -26.19 -13.28 23.82
CA GLY A 68 -26.06 -13.18 22.36
C GLY A 68 -26.96 -12.16 21.66
N SER A 69 -27.64 -11.26 22.40
CA SER A 69 -28.39 -10.14 21.81
C SER A 69 -27.58 -8.85 21.78
N ASP A 70 -27.93 -7.95 20.85
CA ASP A 70 -27.22 -6.69 20.64
C ASP A 70 -27.92 -5.49 21.31
N ILE A 71 -27.14 -4.59 21.90
CA ILE A 71 -27.60 -3.31 22.48
C ILE A 71 -27.02 -2.14 21.69
N ALA A 72 -27.89 -1.32 21.10
CA ALA A 72 -27.50 -0.01 20.59
C ALA A 72 -27.38 0.98 21.75
N ALA A 73 -26.23 1.61 21.90
CA ALA A 73 -25.92 2.58 22.95
C ALA A 73 -25.46 3.91 22.36
N GLU A 74 -25.96 5.02 22.89
CA GLU A 74 -25.62 6.38 22.46
C GLU A 74 -25.32 7.30 23.63
N PHE A 75 -24.30 8.14 23.47
CA PHE A 75 -23.87 9.10 24.46
C PHE A 75 -23.46 10.45 23.81
N GLN A 76 -23.82 11.55 24.44
CA GLN A 76 -23.56 12.94 23.99
C GLN A 76 -23.02 13.77 25.17
N VAL A 77 -21.95 14.53 24.94
CA VAL A 77 -21.37 15.47 25.94
C VAL A 77 -21.12 16.82 25.27
N THR A 78 -21.77 17.89 25.73
CA THR A 78 -21.75 19.24 25.14
C THR A 78 -21.58 20.33 26.20
N GLY A 79 -21.14 21.53 25.80
CA GLY A 79 -20.89 22.66 26.71
C GLY A 79 -19.56 22.58 27.48
N SER A 80 -19.21 23.66 28.18
CA SER A 80 -17.92 23.83 28.88
C SER A 80 -18.05 24.67 30.17
N ALA A 81 -18.73 25.82 30.11
CA ALA A 81 -19.11 26.60 31.30
C ALA A 81 -20.10 25.82 32.20
N THR A 82 -20.94 24.99 31.59
CA THR A 82 -21.73 23.92 32.20
C THR A 82 -21.81 22.81 31.17
N VAL A 83 -21.71 21.54 31.59
CA VAL A 83 -21.63 20.40 30.68
C VAL A 83 -22.94 19.61 30.70
N SER A 84 -23.60 19.55 29.55
CA SER A 84 -24.77 18.71 29.30
C SER A 84 -24.32 17.32 28.86
N ILE A 85 -24.75 16.28 29.57
CA ILE A 85 -24.44 14.88 29.28
C ILE A 85 -25.76 14.14 29.04
N LYS A 86 -25.89 13.46 27.89
CA LYS A 86 -27.08 12.64 27.60
C LYS A 86 -26.67 11.23 27.23
N ALA A 87 -27.49 10.25 27.63
CA ALA A 87 -27.29 8.85 27.28
C ALA A 87 -28.62 8.15 26.98
N ARG A 88 -28.59 7.17 26.08
CA ARG A 88 -29.67 6.20 25.85
C ARG A 88 -29.10 4.85 25.42
N ALA A 89 -29.74 3.76 25.81
CA ALA A 89 -29.47 2.42 25.31
C ALA A 89 -30.78 1.65 25.10
N TYR A 90 -30.80 0.78 24.09
CA TYR A 90 -31.99 0.10 23.60
C TYR A 90 -31.58 -1.13 22.76
N PRO A 91 -32.47 -2.11 22.51
CA PRO A 91 -32.15 -3.26 21.66
C PRO A 91 -31.73 -2.82 20.25
N SER A 92 -30.71 -3.45 19.68
CA SER A 92 -30.28 -3.16 18.30
C SER A 92 -31.41 -3.40 17.30
N GLY A 93 -31.41 -2.63 16.21
CA GLY A 93 -32.50 -2.61 15.22
C GLY A 93 -33.80 -1.92 15.66
N ALA A 94 -34.04 -1.70 16.97
CA ALA A 94 -35.23 -1.00 17.43
C ALA A 94 -35.16 0.53 17.19
N THR A 95 -36.31 1.21 17.21
CA THR A 95 -36.36 2.67 17.11
C THR A 95 -35.75 3.31 18.37
N ALA A 96 -34.80 4.23 18.18
CA ALA A 96 -34.08 4.86 19.29
C ALA A 96 -35.03 5.70 20.17
N PRO A 97 -35.13 5.44 21.49
CA PRO A 97 -36.04 6.16 22.39
C PRO A 97 -35.54 7.58 22.65
N ALA A 98 -36.35 8.39 23.35
CA ALA A 98 -35.88 9.65 23.93
C ALA A 98 -34.65 9.43 24.85
N TRP A 99 -33.88 10.48 25.11
CA TRP A 99 -32.72 10.42 26.00
C TRP A 99 -33.15 9.99 27.41
N GLN A 100 -32.73 8.79 27.83
CA GLN A 100 -33.09 8.16 29.11
C GLN A 100 -32.35 8.78 30.30
N LEU A 101 -31.13 9.28 30.05
CA LEU A 101 -30.41 10.19 30.95
C LEU A 101 -30.19 11.52 30.24
N ALA A 102 -30.49 12.61 30.94
CA ALA A 102 -30.10 13.98 30.60
C ALA A 102 -29.63 14.65 31.89
N LEU A 103 -28.32 14.86 31.99
CA LEU A 103 -27.60 15.27 33.19
C LEU A 103 -26.83 16.57 32.94
N THR A 104 -26.55 17.31 34.00
CA THR A 104 -25.87 18.60 33.94
C THR A 104 -24.76 18.65 34.98
N ASP A 105 -23.52 18.81 34.55
CA ASP A 105 -22.37 19.05 35.43
C ASP A 105 -21.93 20.51 35.36
N SER A 106 -22.29 21.26 36.39
CA SER A 106 -21.89 22.66 36.64
C SER A 106 -20.78 22.79 37.68
N SER A 107 -20.26 21.68 38.22
CA SER A 107 -19.31 21.68 39.34
C SER A 107 -17.94 22.27 38.94
N SER A 108 -17.13 22.62 39.94
CA SER A 108 -15.75 23.10 39.74
C SER A 108 -14.84 22.02 39.12
N SER A 109 -15.10 20.75 39.38
CA SER A 109 -14.33 19.60 38.88
C SER A 109 -14.85 19.03 37.54
N ARG A 110 -15.84 19.67 36.91
CA ARG A 110 -16.38 19.27 35.60
C ARG A 110 -15.29 19.32 34.53
N ILE A 111 -15.35 18.40 33.56
CA ILE A 111 -14.39 18.38 32.45
C ILE A 111 -14.86 19.34 31.36
N SER A 112 -14.29 20.54 31.35
CA SER A 112 -14.69 21.66 30.49
C SER A 112 -14.02 21.67 29.11
N GLY A 113 -12.81 21.14 29.00
CA GLY A 113 -12.05 21.06 27.75
C GLY A 113 -12.60 20.03 26.74
N ALA A 114 -12.12 20.09 25.49
CA ALA A 114 -12.29 18.98 24.55
C ALA A 114 -11.46 17.76 24.99
N GLY A 115 -11.74 16.58 24.46
CA GLY A 115 -10.99 15.37 24.81
C GLY A 115 -11.30 14.20 23.87
N SER A 116 -10.51 13.13 23.98
CA SER A 116 -10.64 11.95 23.12
C SER A 116 -11.84 11.07 23.51
N LEU A 117 -12.08 10.05 22.67
CA LEU A 117 -12.80 8.86 23.10
C LEU A 117 -11.79 7.80 23.55
N ALA A 118 -12.11 7.04 24.59
CA ALA A 118 -11.53 5.72 24.83
C ALA A 118 -12.64 4.70 25.13
N PHE A 119 -12.27 3.43 25.12
CA PHE A 119 -13.13 2.28 25.39
C PHE A 119 -12.47 1.41 26.45
N TRP A 120 -13.26 0.85 27.36
CA TRP A 120 -12.83 -0.24 28.22
C TRP A 120 -14.01 -1.14 28.59
N GLU A 121 -13.69 -2.30 29.15
CA GLU A 121 -14.67 -3.30 29.55
C GLU A 121 -14.29 -3.91 30.90
N TYR A 122 -15.31 -4.32 31.65
CA TYR A 122 -15.17 -5.05 32.90
C TYR A 122 -15.99 -6.32 32.83
N ALA A 123 -15.36 -7.47 33.04
CA ALA A 123 -16.03 -8.73 33.32
C ALA A 123 -16.02 -8.99 34.83
N SER A 124 -17.16 -9.40 35.40
CA SER A 124 -17.22 -9.85 36.79
C SER A 124 -16.42 -11.14 36.98
N GLY A 125 -15.52 -11.16 37.96
CA GLY A 125 -14.82 -12.38 38.40
C GLY A 125 -15.74 -13.48 38.96
N SER A 126 -17.06 -13.24 39.04
CA SER A 126 -18.05 -14.28 39.31
C SER A 126 -18.48 -15.07 38.06
N ASN A 127 -18.10 -14.65 36.86
CA ASN A 127 -18.49 -15.32 35.61
C ASN A 127 -17.83 -16.70 35.50
N THR A 128 -18.62 -17.72 35.21
CA THR A 128 -18.18 -19.13 35.13
C THR A 128 -17.70 -19.54 33.74
N ASN A 129 -17.84 -18.65 32.76
CA ASN A 129 -17.45 -18.83 31.37
C ASN A 129 -16.74 -17.54 30.88
N ALA A 130 -16.00 -17.62 29.78
CA ALA A 130 -15.46 -16.44 29.11
C ALA A 130 -16.60 -15.53 28.64
N ALA A 131 -16.54 -14.25 29.00
CA ALA A 131 -17.54 -13.24 28.66
C ALA A 131 -17.07 -12.40 27.46
N SER A 132 -17.10 -12.98 26.26
CA SER A 132 -16.75 -12.28 25.01
C SER A 132 -17.89 -11.38 24.55
N THR A 133 -17.65 -10.08 24.41
CA THR A 133 -18.57 -9.14 23.73
C THR A 133 -18.06 -8.79 22.34
N THR A 134 -18.90 -8.10 21.56
CA THR A 134 -18.47 -7.41 20.34
C THR A 134 -18.80 -5.92 20.44
N LEU A 135 -18.04 -5.08 19.74
CA LEU A 135 -18.35 -3.67 19.54
C LEU A 135 -18.33 -3.36 18.04
N ASP A 136 -19.46 -2.90 17.53
CA ASP A 136 -19.68 -2.62 16.10
C ASP A 136 -20.46 -1.31 15.91
N ASN A 137 -20.60 -0.82 14.68
CA ASN A 137 -21.34 0.40 14.31
C ASN A 137 -20.89 1.66 15.09
N LEU A 138 -19.64 1.68 15.56
CA LEU A 138 -19.07 2.76 16.35
C LEU A 138 -18.95 4.04 15.50
N SER A 139 -19.80 5.02 15.81
CA SER A 139 -19.90 6.27 15.07
C SER A 139 -19.76 7.48 16.00
N LEU A 140 -18.91 8.43 15.59
CA LEU A 140 -18.49 9.57 16.39
C LEU A 140 -18.85 10.88 15.69
N THR A 141 -19.35 11.84 16.46
CA THR A 141 -19.74 13.17 15.99
C THR A 141 -19.03 14.18 16.87
N GLN A 142 -18.08 14.91 16.30
CA GLN A 142 -17.51 16.08 16.96
C GLN A 142 -18.55 17.22 16.97
N ASN A 143 -18.49 18.09 17.98
CA ASN A 143 -19.41 19.23 18.14
C ASN A 143 -20.91 18.92 17.91
N PRO A 144 -21.50 17.89 18.55
CA PRO A 144 -22.88 17.42 18.26
C PRO A 144 -23.99 18.39 18.68
N ALA A 145 -23.67 19.67 18.93
CA ALA A 145 -24.62 20.77 19.11
C ALA A 145 -24.86 21.57 17.81
N THR A 146 -23.98 21.47 16.79
CA THR A 146 -24.11 22.23 15.53
C THR A 146 -24.81 21.46 14.42
N ASN A 147 -24.93 20.14 14.52
CA ASN A 147 -25.39 19.28 13.43
C ASN A 147 -26.92 19.09 13.45
N ALA A 148 -27.64 20.21 13.49
CA ALA A 148 -29.09 20.31 13.45
C ALA A 148 -29.56 21.40 12.46
N ASN A 149 -28.93 21.44 11.28
CA ASN A 149 -29.36 22.25 10.14
C ASN A 149 -29.12 21.47 8.83
N THR A 150 -30.17 21.36 8.01
CA THR A 150 -30.11 20.81 6.65
C THR A 150 -29.33 21.76 5.74
N PRO A 151 -28.43 21.30 4.86
CA PRO A 151 -27.80 22.15 3.86
C PRO A 151 -28.83 22.71 2.87
N ALA A 152 -28.86 24.04 2.72
CA ALA A 152 -29.47 24.70 1.57
C ALA A 152 -28.46 24.78 0.40
N PRO A 153 -28.90 24.92 -0.86
CA PRO A 153 -27.99 24.92 -2.01
C PRO A 153 -27.03 26.12 -2.01
N VAL A 154 -25.77 25.88 -2.36
CA VAL A 154 -24.75 26.94 -2.55
C VAL A 154 -24.84 27.48 -3.99
N PRO A 155 -24.91 28.80 -4.21
CA PRO A 155 -24.91 29.38 -5.56
C PRO A 155 -23.59 29.19 -6.33
N ALA A 156 -23.67 29.17 -7.66
CA ALA A 156 -22.50 29.07 -8.53
C ALA A 156 -21.62 30.34 -8.52
N PRO A 157 -20.29 30.21 -8.71
CA PRO A 157 -19.38 31.36 -8.75
C PRO A 157 -19.56 32.22 -10.01
N THR A 158 -19.39 33.53 -9.85
CA THR A 158 -19.38 34.53 -10.94
C THR A 158 -17.93 34.85 -11.32
N PRO A 159 -17.57 35.01 -12.62
CA PRO A 159 -16.18 35.17 -13.04
C PRO A 159 -15.59 36.56 -12.75
N SER A 160 -14.27 36.62 -12.57
CA SER A 160 -13.48 37.86 -12.49
C SER A 160 -12.91 38.27 -13.87
N PRO A 161 -12.61 39.58 -14.07
CA PRO A 161 -12.35 40.14 -15.40
C PRO A 161 -10.92 39.97 -15.93
N THR A 162 -10.76 40.18 -17.24
CA THR A 162 -9.52 40.04 -18.02
C THR A 162 -8.80 41.37 -18.27
N THR A 163 -7.49 41.31 -18.53
CA THR A 163 -6.67 42.41 -19.09
C THR A 163 -5.71 41.88 -20.16
N PRO A 164 -5.79 42.36 -21.43
CA PRO A 164 -4.95 41.90 -22.55
C PRO A 164 -3.84 42.95 -22.92
N PRO A 165 -3.18 42.97 -24.10
CA PRO A 165 -1.83 42.39 -24.26
C PRO A 165 -0.77 43.27 -24.97
N ALA A 166 0.52 42.86 -25.01
CA ALA A 166 1.56 43.43 -25.89
C ALA A 166 2.76 42.49 -26.17
N THR A 167 3.28 42.50 -27.42
CA THR A 167 4.42 41.71 -28.01
C THR A 167 4.81 42.35 -29.38
N PRO A 168 5.84 41.93 -30.17
CA PRO A 168 6.88 40.86 -30.05
C PRO A 168 8.27 41.47 -29.72
N ALA A 169 9.49 41.06 -30.14
CA ALA A 169 10.11 40.08 -31.08
C ALA A 169 11.57 39.76 -30.59
N GLN A 170 12.38 38.77 -31.02
CA GLN A 170 12.61 38.00 -32.28
C GLN A 170 13.45 38.71 -33.37
N PRO A 171 14.23 38.00 -34.26
CA PRO A 171 14.22 36.55 -34.53
C PRO A 171 15.61 35.82 -34.66
N VAL A 172 15.59 34.48 -34.56
CA VAL A 172 16.23 33.50 -35.50
C VAL A 172 15.58 32.10 -35.29
N THR A 173 15.74 31.16 -36.23
CA THR A 173 14.69 30.16 -36.58
C THR A 173 14.95 28.67 -36.23
N PRO A 174 13.87 27.86 -36.05
CA PRO A 174 13.87 26.40 -35.77
C PRO A 174 13.61 25.58 -37.08
N PRO A 175 13.16 24.29 -37.12
CA PRO A 175 12.90 23.32 -36.03
C PRO A 175 13.40 21.87 -36.22
N VAL A 176 13.34 21.07 -35.14
CA VAL A 176 12.97 19.64 -35.17
C VAL A 176 12.04 19.38 -33.97
N SER A 177 11.01 18.55 -34.14
CA SER A 177 10.08 18.11 -33.09
C SER A 177 10.46 16.72 -32.57
N THR A 178 10.48 16.51 -31.25
CA THR A 178 10.74 15.20 -30.61
C THR A 178 9.92 15.00 -29.33
N PRO A 179 9.64 13.75 -28.91
CA PRO A 179 8.53 13.42 -28.00
C PRO A 179 8.75 13.64 -26.50
N VAL A 180 7.68 13.33 -25.75
CA VAL A 180 7.59 12.87 -24.36
C VAL A 180 8.83 12.11 -23.88
N THR A 181 9.81 12.80 -23.32
CA THR A 181 10.93 12.20 -22.60
C THR A 181 10.48 11.59 -21.28
N SER A 182 10.78 10.31 -21.03
CA SER A 182 10.59 9.66 -19.73
C SER A 182 11.61 10.15 -18.69
N GLY A 183 11.55 11.44 -18.33
CA GLY A 183 12.52 12.13 -17.46
C GLY A 183 12.05 12.35 -16.02
N ASP A 184 10.74 12.39 -15.79
CA ASP A 184 10.13 12.79 -14.50
C ASP A 184 9.62 11.56 -13.71
N ARG A 185 10.47 10.52 -13.55
CA ARG A 185 10.21 9.39 -12.65
C ARG A 185 11.30 9.29 -11.59
N GLY A 186 10.88 9.00 -10.36
CA GLY A 186 11.76 8.76 -9.22
C GLY A 186 11.81 9.92 -8.23
N SER A 187 12.56 9.71 -7.15
CA SER A 187 12.89 10.78 -6.20
C SER A 187 13.98 11.69 -6.72
N ALA A 188 13.83 13.00 -6.53
CA ALA A 188 14.94 13.93 -6.74
C ALA A 188 16.10 13.59 -5.78
N THR A 189 17.32 13.51 -6.31
CA THR A 189 18.54 13.05 -5.61
C THR A 189 18.66 13.60 -4.18
N VAL A 190 18.98 12.77 -3.19
CA VAL A 190 18.95 13.16 -1.77
C VAL A 190 19.85 14.38 -1.47
N GLY A 191 19.22 15.52 -1.14
CA GLY A 191 19.86 16.85 -0.95
C GLY A 191 19.68 17.83 -2.12
N SER A 192 19.10 17.42 -3.25
CA SER A 192 18.73 18.29 -4.38
C SER A 192 17.41 19.05 -4.14
N THR A 193 16.54 18.56 -3.27
CA THR A 193 15.26 19.20 -2.94
C THR A 193 15.45 20.56 -2.24
N ARG A 194 14.43 21.43 -2.32
CA ARG A 194 14.47 22.82 -1.84
C ARG A 194 13.21 23.22 -1.07
N TYR A 195 12.71 22.34 -0.20
CA TYR A 195 11.54 22.62 0.63
C TYR A 195 11.79 23.81 1.56
N THR A 196 10.92 24.82 1.51
CA THR A 196 10.99 25.99 2.41
C THR A 196 10.94 25.56 3.87
N VAL A 197 11.71 26.22 4.74
CA VAL A 197 11.69 26.03 6.19
C VAL A 197 10.68 27.01 6.80
N PRO A 198 9.54 26.54 7.37
CA PRO A 198 8.56 27.45 7.96
C PRO A 198 9.07 28.11 9.24
N ALA A 199 8.57 29.31 9.54
CA ALA A 199 8.79 29.96 10.82
C ALA A 199 8.21 29.09 11.95
N GLY A 200 9.01 28.81 12.98
CA GLY A 200 8.62 27.91 14.07
C GLY A 200 8.79 26.41 13.79
N ALA A 201 9.40 26.02 12.66
CA ALA A 201 9.79 24.64 12.42
C ALA A 201 10.84 24.15 13.45
N ILE A 202 10.75 22.87 13.82
CA ILE A 202 11.69 22.22 14.74
C ILE A 202 12.85 21.66 13.93
N LEU A 203 14.05 22.21 14.12
CA LEU A 203 15.27 21.73 13.47
C LEU A 203 15.89 20.58 14.25
N VAL A 204 16.32 19.56 13.52
CA VAL A 204 17.08 18.40 14.01
C VAL A 204 18.46 18.41 13.36
N SER A 205 19.52 18.08 14.07
CA SER A 205 20.86 17.91 13.49
C SER A 205 21.67 16.89 14.31
N PRO A 206 22.53 16.05 13.70
CA PRO A 206 23.25 15.02 14.47
C PRO A 206 24.20 15.58 15.54
N SER A 207 24.60 16.85 15.42
CA SER A 207 25.39 17.61 16.41
C SER A 207 24.55 18.44 17.40
N GLY A 208 23.22 18.35 17.33
CA GLY A 208 22.27 19.03 18.23
C GLY A 208 22.17 18.38 19.62
N ASN A 209 21.21 18.84 20.43
CA ASN A 209 20.99 18.33 21.78
C ASN A 209 19.49 18.15 22.06
N ASP A 210 19.06 16.96 22.47
CA ASP A 210 17.64 16.65 22.71
C ASP A 210 17.00 17.43 23.87
N SER A 211 17.80 18.04 24.76
CA SER A 211 17.30 18.98 25.77
C SER A 211 16.96 20.37 25.19
N ALA A 212 17.49 20.72 24.01
CA ALA A 212 17.31 22.02 23.38
C ALA A 212 15.86 22.27 22.91
N ASN A 213 15.57 23.51 22.53
CA ASN A 213 14.24 23.91 22.07
C ASN A 213 13.95 23.58 20.59
N GLY A 214 14.98 23.21 19.80
CA GLY A 214 14.83 22.87 18.39
C GLY A 214 14.82 24.06 17.43
N ASN A 215 15.31 25.23 17.83
CA ASN A 215 15.44 26.39 16.93
C ASN A 215 16.75 26.36 16.12
N SER A 216 16.94 27.34 15.22
CA SER A 216 18.13 27.44 14.34
C SER A 216 19.48 27.44 15.05
N ASN A 217 19.52 27.94 16.29
CA ASN A 217 20.74 28.13 17.07
C ASN A 217 20.92 27.01 18.11
N ALA A 218 19.88 26.21 18.35
CA ALA A 218 19.83 25.14 19.33
C ALA A 218 18.93 23.98 18.81
N PRO A 219 19.32 23.30 17.71
CA PRO A 219 18.57 22.17 17.16
C PRO A 219 18.58 20.99 18.12
N VAL A 220 17.54 20.15 18.04
CA VAL A 220 17.53 18.85 18.73
C VAL A 220 18.41 17.85 18.00
N ARG A 221 18.84 16.78 18.68
CA ARG A 221 19.77 15.81 18.10
C ARG A 221 19.05 14.76 17.26
N THR A 222 17.88 14.34 17.72
CA THR A 222 17.12 13.19 17.19
C THR A 222 15.77 13.58 16.62
N LEU A 223 15.34 12.86 15.58
CA LEU A 223 13.99 12.94 15.03
C LEU A 223 12.97 12.50 16.09
N ALA A 224 13.30 11.50 16.92
CA ALA A 224 12.48 11.10 18.07
C ALA A 224 12.21 12.27 19.04
N ALA A 225 13.22 13.06 19.43
CA ALA A 225 13.03 14.23 20.29
C ALA A 225 12.25 15.35 19.60
N ALA A 226 12.40 15.52 18.29
CA ALA A 226 11.61 16.47 17.51
C ALA A 226 10.12 16.08 17.48
N VAL A 227 9.80 14.81 17.18
CA VAL A 227 8.44 14.27 17.23
C VAL A 227 7.86 14.35 18.64
N ALA A 228 8.67 14.16 19.69
CA ALA A 228 8.23 14.33 21.07
C ALA A 228 7.84 15.78 21.41
N LYS A 229 8.61 16.78 20.95
CA LYS A 229 8.36 18.22 21.18
C LYS A 229 7.30 18.83 20.26
N ALA A 230 7.13 18.28 19.05
CA ALA A 230 6.22 18.81 18.04
C ALA A 230 4.75 18.85 18.50
N SER A 231 4.02 19.86 18.04
CA SER A 231 2.56 19.89 18.11
C SER A 231 1.97 19.29 16.82
N SER A 232 0.67 18.95 16.82
CA SER A 232 0.00 18.63 15.56
C SER A 232 -0.04 19.87 14.67
N GLY A 233 0.29 19.72 13.38
CA GLY A 233 0.51 20.81 12.43
C GLY A 233 1.94 21.37 12.39
N SER A 234 2.88 20.86 13.21
CA SER A 234 4.28 21.31 13.18
C SER A 234 5.07 20.72 11.99
N THR A 235 6.00 21.50 11.46
CA THR A 235 7.05 21.02 10.55
C THR A 235 8.32 20.66 11.34
N ILE A 236 8.87 19.49 11.08
CA ILE A 236 10.20 19.04 11.53
C ILE A 236 11.13 19.08 10.32
N VAL A 237 12.31 19.67 10.48
CA VAL A 237 13.30 19.82 9.41
C VAL A 237 14.64 19.21 9.83
N LEU A 238 15.03 18.17 9.11
CA LEU A 238 16.27 17.41 9.31
C LEU A 238 17.43 18.13 8.62
N ARG A 239 18.45 18.53 9.37
CA ARG A 239 19.73 19.02 8.84
C ARG A 239 20.58 17.86 8.32
N ALA A 240 21.57 18.19 7.48
CA ALA A 240 22.49 17.26 6.84
C ALA A 240 23.06 16.20 7.80
N GLY A 241 23.14 14.95 7.31
CA GLY A 241 23.78 13.85 8.01
C GLY A 241 22.97 12.56 8.04
N VAL A 242 23.39 11.67 8.95
CA VAL A 242 22.89 10.30 9.07
C VAL A 242 22.28 10.09 10.46
N TYR A 243 21.07 9.55 10.50
CA TYR A 243 20.28 9.32 11.70
C TYR A 243 20.01 7.81 11.84
N ASN A 244 20.68 7.14 12.78
CA ASN A 244 20.40 5.75 13.14
C ASN A 244 19.30 5.73 14.22
N GLU A 245 18.05 5.86 13.78
CA GLU A 245 16.87 5.94 14.63
C GLU A 245 15.76 5.00 14.15
N SER A 246 14.83 4.68 15.05
CA SER A 246 13.51 4.12 14.74
C SER A 246 12.45 4.99 15.40
N VAL A 247 11.55 5.58 14.61
CA VAL A 247 10.64 6.64 15.09
C VAL A 247 9.18 6.35 14.74
N THR A 248 8.33 6.30 15.77
CA THR A 248 6.87 6.32 15.60
C THR A 248 6.37 7.76 15.55
N VAL A 249 5.60 8.13 14.53
CA VAL A 249 4.80 9.37 14.51
C VAL A 249 3.43 9.05 15.10
N PRO A 250 3.11 9.47 16.35
CA PRO A 250 1.94 8.98 17.07
C PRO A 250 0.65 9.58 16.54
N ARG A 251 -0.46 8.83 16.64
CA ARG A 251 -1.80 9.16 16.07
C ARG A 251 -2.27 10.61 16.29
N SER A 252 -1.85 11.27 17.36
CA SER A 252 -2.23 12.64 17.75
C SER A 252 -1.39 13.77 17.13
N LYS A 253 -0.38 13.48 16.31
CA LYS A 253 0.55 14.48 15.74
C LYS A 253 0.65 14.36 14.22
N THR A 254 -0.22 15.06 13.49
CA THR A 254 -0.06 15.27 12.05
C THR A 254 1.14 16.18 11.86
N LEU A 255 2.13 15.78 11.06
CA LEU A 255 3.38 16.52 10.88
C LEU A 255 3.76 16.64 9.41
N THR A 256 4.60 17.62 9.11
CA THR A 256 5.47 17.57 7.92
C THR A 256 6.88 17.26 8.40
N ILE A 257 7.46 16.15 7.97
CA ILE A 257 8.86 15.80 8.23
C ILE A 257 9.61 15.93 6.90
N GLN A 258 10.63 16.79 6.87
CA GLN A 258 11.36 17.09 5.64
C GLN A 258 12.87 17.25 5.86
N SER A 259 13.65 17.13 4.79
CA SER A 259 15.03 17.62 4.77
C SER A 259 15.09 19.16 4.77
N TYR A 260 16.21 19.69 5.25
CA TYR A 260 16.56 21.10 5.09
C TYR A 260 16.93 21.37 3.61
N PRO A 261 16.50 22.49 3.02
CA PRO A 261 16.70 22.75 1.59
C PRO A 261 18.19 22.76 1.23
N GLY A 262 18.61 21.84 0.36
CA GLY A 262 20.01 21.69 -0.04
C GLY A 262 20.85 20.73 0.78
N GLU A 263 20.28 19.99 1.74
CA GLU A 263 21.04 19.14 2.65
C GLU A 263 20.70 17.65 2.50
N THR A 264 21.72 16.82 2.31
CA THR A 264 21.60 15.36 2.20
C THR A 264 21.30 14.75 3.58
N VAL A 265 20.15 14.08 3.69
CA VAL A 265 19.62 13.50 4.92
C VAL A 265 19.33 12.03 4.71
N TRP A 266 19.84 11.17 5.59
CA TRP A 266 19.58 9.74 5.60
C TRP A 266 19.09 9.26 6.97
N LEU A 267 17.95 8.57 7.00
CA LEU A 267 17.67 7.60 8.06
C LEU A 267 18.39 6.30 7.65
N ASP A 268 19.36 5.84 8.44
CA ASP A 268 20.21 4.69 8.08
C ASP A 268 20.20 3.69 9.24
N GLY A 269 19.54 2.56 9.04
CA GLY A 269 19.30 1.53 10.06
C GLY A 269 20.55 0.77 10.47
N SER A 270 21.69 1.01 9.81
CA SER A 270 22.98 0.40 10.11
C SER A 270 23.93 1.33 10.89
N LYS A 271 24.93 0.74 11.55
CA LYS A 271 26.05 1.47 12.16
C LYS A 271 27.38 1.00 11.58
N GLN A 272 28.34 1.92 11.50
CA GLN A 272 29.71 1.60 11.13
C GLN A 272 30.39 0.78 12.24
N VAL A 273 31.22 -0.19 11.87
CA VAL A 273 31.94 -1.07 12.80
C VAL A 273 33.42 -1.06 12.48
N ALA A 274 34.24 -0.66 13.45
CA ALA A 274 35.70 -0.63 13.34
C ALA A 274 36.40 -1.76 14.15
N ASP A 275 35.75 -2.27 15.19
CA ASP A 275 36.36 -3.19 16.17
C ASP A 275 36.41 -4.66 15.67
N TRP A 276 37.24 -4.89 14.65
CA TRP A 276 37.41 -6.18 13.99
C TRP A 276 38.62 -6.96 14.50
N ASN A 277 38.39 -8.21 14.89
CA ASN A 277 39.39 -9.14 15.38
C ASN A 277 39.66 -10.21 14.32
N THR A 278 40.90 -10.35 13.87
CA THR A 278 41.32 -11.42 12.95
C THR A 278 41.23 -12.80 13.60
N SER A 279 40.74 -13.78 12.83
CA SER A 279 40.51 -15.16 13.24
C SER A 279 40.82 -16.08 12.06
N GLY A 280 42.11 -16.36 11.85
CA GLY A 280 42.59 -17.01 10.62
C GLY A 280 42.43 -16.09 9.41
N SER A 281 41.80 -16.58 8.34
CA SER A 281 41.48 -15.82 7.12
C SER A 281 40.17 -15.04 7.18
N ARG A 282 39.61 -14.83 8.38
CA ARG A 282 38.32 -14.17 8.63
C ARG A 282 38.45 -13.09 9.68
N TRP A 283 37.48 -12.19 9.72
CA TRP A 283 37.40 -11.12 10.71
C TRP A 283 36.12 -11.28 11.53
N THR A 284 36.16 -10.90 12.80
CA THR A 284 35.00 -11.04 13.70
C THR A 284 34.81 -9.82 14.60
N THR A 285 33.56 -9.45 14.84
CA THR A 285 33.19 -8.36 15.75
C THR A 285 32.07 -8.82 16.69
N PRO A 286 32.04 -8.39 17.96
CA PRO A 286 30.91 -8.66 18.86
C PRO A 286 29.61 -8.04 18.32
N TRP A 287 28.51 -8.78 18.44
CA TRP A 287 27.20 -8.36 17.93
C TRP A 287 26.04 -8.93 18.75
N SER A 288 24.93 -8.20 18.82
CA SER A 288 23.80 -8.51 19.70
C SER A 288 22.41 -8.20 19.10
N TYR A 289 22.34 -7.93 17.80
CA TYR A 289 21.11 -7.65 17.08
C TYR A 289 20.97 -8.67 15.94
N PHE A 290 19.98 -9.57 16.06
CA PHE A 290 19.74 -10.67 15.12
C PHE A 290 18.23 -10.76 14.90
N PRO A 291 17.67 -10.23 13.80
CA PRO A 291 16.22 -10.15 13.61
C PRO A 291 15.57 -11.52 13.41
N SER A 292 14.25 -11.58 13.62
CA SER A 292 13.48 -12.81 13.39
C SER A 292 13.30 -13.10 11.90
N SER A 293 13.58 -14.34 11.48
CA SER A 293 13.26 -14.84 10.14
C SER A 293 11.87 -15.47 10.03
N GLN A 294 10.98 -15.19 10.99
CA GLN A 294 9.63 -15.74 10.98
C GLN A 294 8.72 -15.01 10.00
N ILE A 295 8.12 -15.78 9.10
CA ILE A 295 7.10 -15.36 8.15
C ILE A 295 5.86 -16.21 8.42
N ASP A 296 4.75 -15.53 8.75
CA ASP A 296 3.52 -16.15 9.28
C ASP A 296 3.76 -17.14 10.45
N GLY A 297 4.74 -16.81 11.30
CA GLY A 297 5.10 -17.59 12.50
C GLY A 297 6.04 -18.77 12.25
N ILE A 298 6.39 -19.05 11.00
CA ILE A 298 7.33 -20.12 10.61
C ILE A 298 8.68 -19.49 10.28
N SER A 299 9.75 -19.93 10.95
CA SER A 299 11.12 -19.49 10.63
C SER A 299 11.56 -20.02 9.26
N ASP A 300 12.12 -19.16 8.42
CA ASP A 300 12.58 -19.49 7.05
C ASP A 300 11.46 -20.18 6.22
N ASN A 301 10.24 -19.66 6.33
CA ASN A 301 9.01 -20.31 5.84
C ASN A 301 9.17 -20.77 4.36
N PRO A 302 9.14 -22.09 4.07
CA PRO A 302 9.44 -22.62 2.74
C PRO A 302 8.35 -22.32 1.69
N TRP A 303 7.22 -21.72 2.08
CA TRP A 303 6.28 -21.13 1.15
C TRP A 303 6.82 -19.84 0.53
N PHE A 304 7.63 -19.07 1.28
CA PHE A 304 8.23 -17.80 0.85
C PHE A 304 9.71 -17.94 0.47
N VAL A 305 10.43 -18.95 0.97
CA VAL A 305 11.88 -19.09 0.80
C VAL A 305 12.21 -20.26 -0.12
N ASP A 306 12.97 -20.01 -1.20
CA ASP A 306 13.51 -21.10 -2.02
C ASP A 306 14.61 -21.85 -1.25
N SER A 307 14.56 -23.18 -1.33
CA SER A 307 15.66 -24.10 -1.03
C SER A 307 17.04 -23.68 -1.59
N THR A 308 17.11 -22.96 -2.72
CA THR A 308 18.37 -22.44 -3.29
C THR A 308 18.81 -21.10 -2.69
N LYS A 309 17.91 -20.39 -2.02
CA LYS A 309 18.11 -19.11 -1.32
C LYS A 309 17.74 -19.22 0.18
N PRO A 310 18.25 -20.21 0.93
CA PRO A 310 17.73 -20.58 2.26
C PRO A 310 17.95 -19.53 3.36
N TYR A 311 18.64 -18.43 3.06
CA TYR A 311 18.85 -17.31 3.98
C TYR A 311 18.03 -16.06 3.63
N ALA A 312 17.20 -16.07 2.57
CA ALA A 312 16.48 -14.88 2.14
C ALA A 312 15.60 -14.28 3.26
N ALA A 313 14.98 -15.12 4.08
CA ALA A 313 14.21 -14.69 5.23
C ALA A 313 15.02 -14.12 6.41
N ARG A 314 16.36 -14.05 6.35
CA ARG A 314 17.23 -13.64 7.46
C ARG A 314 17.55 -12.14 7.34
N PRO A 315 16.99 -11.25 8.19
CA PRO A 315 17.14 -9.81 8.00
C PRO A 315 18.45 -9.22 8.55
N ASP A 316 19.48 -10.06 8.72
CA ASP A 316 20.84 -9.61 9.03
C ASP A 316 21.46 -9.04 7.76
N GLN A 317 22.13 -7.88 7.81
CA GLN A 317 22.79 -7.30 6.65
C GLN A 317 24.16 -6.72 7.03
N VAL A 318 25.14 -6.90 6.16
CA VAL A 318 26.49 -6.32 6.28
C VAL A 318 26.87 -5.66 4.96
N PHE A 319 27.37 -4.43 5.03
CA PHE A 319 27.77 -3.63 3.88
C PHE A 319 29.26 -3.31 3.93
N LEU A 320 29.95 -3.43 2.81
CA LEU A 320 31.37 -3.09 2.63
C LEU A 320 31.48 -1.97 1.59
N ASP A 321 31.92 -0.78 2.00
CA ASP A 321 32.01 0.44 1.18
C ASP A 321 30.68 0.88 0.51
N GLY A 322 29.55 0.34 0.99
CA GLY A 322 28.20 0.57 0.46
C GLY A 322 27.57 -0.67 -0.17
N THR A 323 28.38 -1.61 -0.67
CA THR A 323 27.90 -2.86 -1.29
C THR A 323 27.46 -3.86 -0.23
N GLU A 324 26.25 -4.43 -0.36
CA GLU A 324 25.76 -5.50 0.51
C GLU A 324 26.54 -6.81 0.29
N LEU A 325 26.75 -7.58 1.36
CA LEU A 325 27.47 -8.85 1.35
C LEU A 325 26.49 -10.02 1.50
N THR A 326 26.77 -11.14 0.84
CA THR A 326 25.88 -12.31 0.89
C THR A 326 25.95 -13.02 2.25
N GLN A 327 24.80 -13.28 2.86
CA GLN A 327 24.73 -14.11 4.08
C GLN A 327 24.98 -15.59 3.76
N VAL A 328 25.77 -16.26 4.61
CA VAL A 328 25.97 -17.71 4.58
C VAL A 328 25.72 -18.33 5.96
N GLY A 329 25.10 -19.51 6.00
CA GLY A 329 24.60 -20.13 7.24
C GLY A 329 25.64 -20.81 8.14
N SER A 330 26.95 -20.60 7.93
CA SER A 330 27.97 -21.06 8.89
C SER A 330 29.29 -20.30 8.73
N ALA A 331 30.03 -20.18 9.82
CA ALA A 331 31.39 -19.64 9.81
C ALA A 331 32.33 -20.40 8.86
N ALA A 332 32.09 -21.69 8.61
CA ALA A 332 32.89 -22.50 7.69
C ALA A 332 32.71 -22.08 6.22
N ALA A 333 31.50 -21.62 5.84
CA ALA A 333 31.17 -21.16 4.49
C ALA A 333 31.67 -19.74 4.18
N VAL A 334 32.09 -18.97 5.20
CA VAL A 334 32.50 -17.56 5.01
C VAL A 334 33.77 -17.44 4.16
N THR A 335 33.64 -16.77 3.03
CA THR A 335 34.65 -16.38 2.04
C THR A 335 34.55 -14.88 1.71
N ALA A 336 35.47 -14.33 0.91
CA ALA A 336 35.40 -12.94 0.46
C ALA A 336 34.06 -12.64 -0.23
N GLY A 337 33.45 -11.49 0.10
CA GLY A 337 32.10 -11.12 -0.34
C GLY A 337 30.95 -11.64 0.54
N THR A 338 31.23 -12.41 1.60
CA THR A 338 30.19 -13.03 2.45
C THR A 338 30.37 -12.73 3.95
N PHE A 339 29.28 -12.94 4.71
CA PHE A 339 29.28 -12.91 6.17
C PHE A 339 28.40 -14.01 6.77
N TYR A 340 28.61 -14.33 8.06
CA TYR A 340 27.77 -15.22 8.87
C TYR A 340 27.41 -14.52 10.19
N PRO A 341 26.12 -14.36 10.52
CA PRO A 341 25.67 -13.90 11.82
C PRO A 341 25.66 -15.05 12.82
N ASP A 342 26.64 -15.09 13.71
CA ASP A 342 26.78 -16.13 14.74
C ASP A 342 26.07 -15.73 16.03
N ALA A 343 24.74 -15.78 16.00
CA ALA A 343 23.89 -15.45 17.15
C ALA A 343 24.23 -16.28 18.41
N ASN A 344 24.76 -17.49 18.24
CA ASN A 344 25.18 -18.38 19.35
C ASN A 344 26.41 -17.87 20.11
N SER A 345 27.36 -17.20 19.44
CA SER A 345 28.53 -16.59 20.09
C SER A 345 28.43 -15.08 20.27
N GLY A 346 27.35 -14.46 19.77
CA GLY A 346 27.16 -13.01 19.78
C GLY A 346 28.17 -12.29 18.91
N ARG A 347 28.33 -12.72 17.64
CA ARG A 347 29.31 -12.15 16.70
C ARG A 347 28.79 -12.07 15.27
N ILE A 348 29.33 -11.14 14.49
CA ILE A 348 29.36 -11.26 13.02
C ILE A 348 30.74 -11.79 12.60
N VAL A 349 30.75 -12.76 11.70
CA VAL A 349 31.94 -13.30 11.03
C VAL A 349 31.96 -12.80 9.59
N LEU A 350 33.03 -12.10 9.20
CA LEU A 350 33.20 -11.45 7.91
C LEU A 350 34.34 -12.12 7.12
N GLY A 351 34.13 -12.35 5.82
CA GLY A 351 35.12 -12.96 4.93
C GLY A 351 35.93 -12.00 4.07
N SER A 352 35.55 -10.71 4.03
CA SER A 352 36.32 -9.63 3.40
C SER A 352 37.16 -8.88 4.44
N ASN A 353 38.31 -8.33 4.04
CA ASN A 353 39.16 -7.53 4.93
C ASN A 353 38.49 -6.18 5.25
N PRO A 354 38.22 -5.83 6.52
CA PRO A 354 37.64 -4.55 6.92
C PRO A 354 38.67 -3.41 7.01
N ASN A 355 39.97 -3.71 7.03
CA ASN A 355 41.01 -2.71 7.29
C ASN A 355 41.12 -1.71 6.14
N GLY A 356 40.77 -0.44 6.42
CA GLY A 356 40.74 0.65 5.44
C GLY A 356 39.40 0.83 4.73
N HIS A 357 38.40 -0.01 5.02
CA HIS A 357 37.09 -0.02 4.38
C HIS A 357 35.98 0.43 5.35
N SER A 358 34.88 0.94 4.81
CA SER A 358 33.66 1.29 5.54
C SER A 358 32.77 0.06 5.70
N VAL A 359 32.97 -0.74 6.75
CA VAL A 359 32.02 -1.80 7.10
C VAL A 359 30.87 -1.25 7.95
N ARG A 360 29.63 -1.55 7.54
CA ARG A 360 28.40 -1.23 8.27
C ARG A 360 27.55 -2.48 8.48
N ILE A 361 26.76 -2.53 9.56
CA ILE A 361 25.91 -3.68 9.90
C ILE A 361 24.56 -3.16 10.39
N SER A 362 23.46 -3.70 9.85
CA SER A 362 22.08 -3.29 10.17
C SER A 362 21.74 -3.57 11.64
N ASN A 363 21.18 -2.57 12.34
CA ASN A 363 20.95 -2.59 13.79
C ASN A 363 19.59 -2.02 14.24
N GLN A 364 18.66 -1.82 13.29
CA GLN A 364 17.30 -1.29 13.52
C GLN A 364 16.31 -2.01 12.60
N GLU A 365 15.10 -2.28 13.09
CA GLU A 365 14.06 -3.02 12.34
C GLU A 365 13.21 -2.12 11.42
N GLN A 366 13.01 -0.85 11.77
CA GLN A 366 12.20 0.12 11.01
C GLN A 366 12.74 1.54 11.16
N ALA A 367 12.61 2.37 10.12
CA ALA A 367 12.92 3.80 10.19
C ALA A 367 11.74 4.60 10.77
N LEU A 368 10.56 4.39 10.19
CA LEU A 368 9.37 5.23 10.42
C LEU A 368 8.10 4.39 10.52
N VAL A 369 7.36 4.57 11.62
CA VAL A 369 6.00 4.05 11.79
C VAL A 369 5.04 5.23 11.90
N VAL A 370 4.41 5.61 10.78
CA VAL A 370 3.54 6.78 10.70
C VAL A 370 2.11 6.38 11.05
N GLN A 371 1.72 6.62 12.30
CA GLN A 371 0.37 6.35 12.80
C GLN A 371 -0.54 7.59 12.74
N SER A 372 -0.03 8.78 12.40
CA SER A 372 -0.86 10.00 12.35
C SER A 372 -1.39 10.30 10.94
N PRO A 373 -2.69 10.60 10.79
CA PRO A 373 -3.27 10.85 9.48
C PRO A 373 -2.80 12.19 8.91
N ASN A 374 -2.87 12.33 7.58
CA ASN A 374 -2.48 13.53 6.82
C ASN A 374 -1.02 13.95 7.02
N THR A 375 -0.15 13.05 7.48
CA THR A 375 1.29 13.32 7.69
C THR A 375 2.02 13.37 6.35
N VAL A 376 2.96 14.29 6.19
CA VAL A 376 3.81 14.40 4.99
C VAL A 376 5.25 14.03 5.35
N LEU A 377 5.83 13.08 4.61
CA LEU A 377 7.26 12.77 4.59
C LEU A 377 7.86 13.27 3.27
N GLN A 378 8.92 14.08 3.29
CA GLN A 378 9.50 14.58 2.03
C GLN A 378 11.02 14.87 2.00
N GLY A 379 11.67 14.46 0.91
CA GLY A 379 13.01 14.93 0.52
C GLY A 379 14.23 14.28 1.19
N PHE A 380 14.08 13.15 1.87
CA PHE A 380 15.16 12.45 2.58
C PHE A 380 15.24 10.97 2.20
N GLY A 381 16.41 10.37 2.40
CA GLY A 381 16.63 8.94 2.17
C GLY A 381 16.36 8.08 3.41
N VAL A 382 16.03 6.80 3.20
CA VAL A 382 15.82 5.76 4.22
C VAL A 382 16.51 4.49 3.75
N ARG A 383 17.35 3.85 4.57
CA ARG A 383 18.06 2.62 4.15
C ARG A 383 18.59 1.72 5.23
N ARG A 384 18.98 0.49 4.86
CA ARG A 384 19.76 -0.45 5.68
C ARG A 384 19.08 -0.78 7.00
N TYR A 385 17.77 -0.94 6.95
CA TYR A 385 16.97 -1.46 8.05
C TYR A 385 16.85 -2.98 7.89
N GLY A 386 17.38 -3.71 8.87
CA GLY A 386 17.28 -5.16 8.99
C GLY A 386 15.86 -5.55 9.37
N THR A 387 14.94 -5.41 8.41
CA THR A 387 13.49 -5.34 8.58
C THR A 387 12.89 -6.75 8.54
N PRO A 388 12.39 -7.31 9.66
CA PRO A 388 11.70 -8.60 9.64
C PRO A 388 10.25 -8.46 9.14
N TYR A 389 9.72 -9.52 8.55
CA TYR A 389 8.40 -9.54 7.89
C TYR A 389 7.25 -9.03 8.78
N LEU A 390 7.29 -9.37 10.07
CA LEU A 390 6.29 -8.95 11.06
C LEU A 390 6.17 -7.43 11.21
N GLN A 391 7.23 -6.67 10.91
CA GLN A 391 7.22 -5.20 10.97
C GLN A 391 6.68 -4.55 9.68
N ARG A 392 6.49 -5.34 8.62
CA ARG A 392 5.84 -4.98 7.35
C ARG A 392 6.55 -3.96 6.47
N GLY A 393 7.54 -3.21 6.95
CA GLY A 393 8.43 -2.43 6.09
C GLY A 393 9.27 -1.40 6.83
N ALA A 394 10.39 -0.96 6.22
CA ALA A 394 11.27 0.05 6.79
C ALA A 394 10.55 1.40 6.98
N VAL A 395 9.65 1.75 6.05
CA VAL A 395 8.68 2.85 6.18
C VAL A 395 7.26 2.30 6.20
N ARG A 396 6.59 2.36 7.35
CA ARG A 396 5.24 1.83 7.55
C ARG A 396 4.22 2.96 7.72
N LEU A 397 3.23 3.01 6.84
CA LEU A 397 2.21 4.06 6.77
C LEU A 397 0.85 3.48 7.21
N SER A 398 0.47 3.77 8.46
CA SER A 398 -0.62 3.09 9.20
C SER A 398 -1.82 4.00 9.52
N ASN A 399 -2.04 5.08 8.77
CA ASN A 399 -3.22 5.93 8.91
C ASN A 399 -3.53 6.76 7.64
N THR A 400 -4.76 7.25 7.54
CA THR A 400 -5.29 7.79 6.28
C THR A 400 -4.67 9.12 5.84
N GLY A 401 -4.68 9.40 4.54
CA GLY A 401 -4.28 10.70 3.98
C GLY A 401 -2.77 10.99 4.01
N ILE A 402 -1.93 10.03 4.41
CA ILE A 402 -0.47 10.22 4.45
C ILE A 402 0.08 10.48 3.04
N THR A 403 1.02 11.42 2.90
CA THR A 403 1.84 11.57 1.69
C THR A 403 3.29 11.23 1.98
N ALA A 404 3.88 10.33 1.20
CA ALA A 404 5.33 10.22 1.07
C ALA A 404 5.73 10.76 -0.31
N ARG A 405 6.67 11.70 -0.38
CA ARG A 405 7.15 12.24 -1.66
C ARG A 405 8.65 12.51 -1.71
N ASN A 406 9.30 12.33 -2.86
CA ASN A 406 10.75 12.55 -2.99
C ASN A 406 11.55 11.85 -1.87
N LEU A 407 11.21 10.59 -1.59
CA LEU A 407 12.00 9.72 -0.70
C LEU A 407 12.76 8.69 -1.54
N THR A 408 14.01 8.46 -1.17
CA THR A 408 14.80 7.31 -1.64
C THR A 408 14.76 6.24 -0.55
N VAL A 409 14.35 5.02 -0.87
CA VAL A 409 14.22 3.90 0.07
C VAL A 409 15.04 2.72 -0.49
N GLU A 410 16.25 2.52 0.04
CA GLU A 410 17.27 1.60 -0.52
C GLU A 410 17.78 0.58 0.51
N ASP A 411 18.32 -0.55 0.07
CA ASP A 411 19.06 -1.54 0.88
C ASP A 411 18.32 -2.12 2.11
N ASN A 412 17.00 -2.41 2.05
CA ASN A 412 16.22 -2.83 3.23
C ASN A 412 15.85 -4.32 3.20
N ALA A 413 16.23 -5.08 4.24
CA ALA A 413 16.29 -6.56 4.20
C ALA A 413 15.01 -7.35 3.81
N MET A 414 13.83 -6.71 3.80
CA MET A 414 12.60 -7.32 3.26
C MET A 414 11.73 -6.29 2.53
N ILE A 415 10.96 -5.48 3.24
CA ILE A 415 9.96 -4.59 2.62
C ILE A 415 10.41 -3.13 2.78
N GLY A 416 10.45 -2.38 1.67
CA GLY A 416 10.81 -0.97 1.67
C GLY A 416 9.72 -0.10 2.30
N ILE A 417 8.56 -0.03 1.65
CA ILE A 417 7.40 0.76 2.09
C ILE A 417 6.18 -0.16 2.24
N ASN A 418 5.37 0.04 3.29
CA ASN A 418 4.08 -0.65 3.43
C ASN A 418 2.94 0.27 3.88
N VAL A 419 1.82 0.22 3.15
CA VAL A 419 0.60 1.01 3.37
C VAL A 419 -0.53 0.15 3.95
N GLU A 420 -1.18 0.62 5.01
CA GLU A 420 -2.23 -0.11 5.74
C GLU A 420 -3.57 0.68 5.83
N SER A 421 -3.76 1.69 4.97
CA SER A 421 -4.79 2.70 5.17
C SER A 421 -5.14 3.52 3.91
N ASP A 422 -6.37 4.03 3.89
CA ASP A 422 -6.97 4.73 2.76
C ASP A 422 -6.40 6.13 2.48
N ASN A 423 -6.46 6.56 1.21
CA ASN A 423 -6.07 7.87 0.68
C ASN A 423 -4.58 8.21 0.86
N THR A 424 -3.72 7.19 0.89
CA THR A 424 -2.26 7.37 0.92
C THR A 424 -1.74 7.73 -0.48
N THR A 425 -0.88 8.74 -0.58
CA THR A 425 -0.20 9.13 -1.82
C THR A 425 1.31 8.88 -1.71
N LEU A 426 1.83 8.11 -2.64
CA LEU A 426 3.26 7.86 -2.88
C LEU A 426 3.61 8.55 -4.20
N ASP A 427 4.46 9.57 -4.18
CA ASP A 427 4.71 10.44 -5.34
C ASP A 427 6.20 10.78 -5.49
N HIS A 428 6.77 10.63 -6.69
CA HIS A 428 8.21 10.85 -6.92
C HIS A 428 9.08 10.06 -5.92
N LEU A 429 8.88 8.75 -5.80
CA LEU A 429 9.68 7.88 -4.93
C LEU A 429 10.70 7.10 -5.74
N THR A 430 11.85 6.80 -5.14
CA THR A 430 12.75 5.74 -5.61
C THR A 430 12.78 4.66 -4.52
N VAL A 431 12.34 3.45 -4.84
CA VAL A 431 12.37 2.30 -3.93
C VAL A 431 13.14 1.18 -4.62
N ALA A 432 14.28 0.77 -4.07
CA ALA A 432 15.12 -0.24 -4.69
C ALA A 432 15.84 -1.10 -3.65
N GLY A 433 16.36 -2.26 -4.04
CA GLY A 433 17.11 -3.14 -3.13
C GLY A 433 16.36 -3.41 -1.83
N SER A 434 15.05 -3.71 -1.95
CA SER A 434 14.27 -4.23 -0.83
C SER A 434 14.16 -5.74 -0.94
N GLY A 435 14.68 -6.45 0.04
CA GLY A 435 15.03 -7.87 -0.04
C GLY A 435 13.89 -8.84 -0.37
N LEU A 436 12.63 -8.41 -0.22
CA LEU A 436 11.40 -9.15 -0.55
C LEU A 436 10.47 -8.34 -1.48
N LEU A 437 10.17 -7.07 -1.13
CA LEU A 437 9.15 -6.28 -1.82
C LEU A 437 9.44 -4.78 -1.72
N GLY A 438 9.37 -4.05 -2.84
CA GLY A 438 9.51 -2.59 -2.84
C GLY A 438 8.37 -1.90 -2.07
N ILE A 439 7.13 -2.06 -2.56
CA ILE A 439 5.93 -1.43 -1.96
C ILE A 439 4.82 -2.46 -1.71
N GLY A 440 4.50 -2.68 -0.43
CA GLY A 440 3.30 -3.39 0.00
C GLY A 440 2.12 -2.46 0.25
N ALA A 441 0.92 -2.88 -0.11
CA ALA A 441 -0.32 -2.24 0.32
C ALA A 441 -1.40 -3.27 0.66
N ASN A 442 -2.04 -3.14 1.82
CA ASN A 442 -3.23 -3.90 2.18
C ASN A 442 -4.30 -2.95 2.72
N SER A 443 -5.51 -3.08 2.20
CA SER A 443 -6.68 -2.32 2.65
C SER A 443 -6.53 -0.80 2.54
N ALA A 444 -6.08 -0.34 1.37
CA ALA A 444 -5.81 1.07 1.06
C ALA A 444 -6.70 1.56 -0.10
N TYR A 445 -7.93 1.98 0.19
CA TYR A 445 -8.81 2.63 -0.79
C TYR A 445 -8.27 4.01 -1.17
N GLY A 446 -8.35 4.43 -2.43
CA GLY A 446 -7.79 5.72 -2.87
C GLY A 446 -6.27 5.78 -2.79
N LEU A 447 -5.58 4.63 -2.82
CA LEU A 447 -4.12 4.57 -2.91
C LEU A 447 -3.66 5.16 -4.24
N LYS A 448 -2.67 6.06 -4.18
CA LYS A 448 -1.98 6.60 -5.35
C LYS A 448 -0.49 6.27 -5.30
N VAL A 449 0.06 5.73 -6.39
CA VAL A 449 1.49 5.54 -6.61
C VAL A 449 1.86 6.20 -7.94
N GLN A 450 2.58 7.32 -7.89
CA GLN A 450 2.73 8.21 -9.04
C GLN A 450 4.20 8.62 -9.24
N ASN A 451 4.60 8.81 -10.50
CA ASN A 451 5.90 9.41 -10.87
C ASN A 451 7.12 8.71 -10.26
N SER A 452 7.07 7.40 -10.01
CA SER A 452 8.00 6.69 -9.10
C SER A 452 8.81 5.58 -9.80
N LEU A 453 9.92 5.19 -9.17
CA LEU A 453 10.75 4.04 -9.55
C LEU A 453 10.67 2.98 -8.43
N VAL A 454 10.40 1.73 -8.77
CA VAL A 454 10.35 0.57 -7.86
C VAL A 454 11.10 -0.60 -8.52
N LEU A 455 12.42 -0.60 -8.38
CA LEU A 455 13.37 -1.37 -9.21
C LEU A 455 14.22 -2.32 -8.36
N ASP A 456 14.78 -3.38 -8.94
CA ASP A 456 15.78 -4.25 -8.29
C ASP A 456 15.33 -4.84 -6.93
N ASN A 457 14.02 -5.00 -6.68
CA ASN A 457 13.51 -5.57 -5.43
C ASN A 457 13.37 -7.10 -5.49
N ASN A 458 13.27 -7.72 -4.31
CA ASN A 458 13.52 -9.14 -4.05
C ASN A 458 14.99 -9.57 -4.24
N ASP A 459 15.95 -8.69 -3.90
CA ASP A 459 17.40 -8.94 -4.07
C ASP A 459 17.91 -10.20 -3.33
N GLN A 460 17.26 -10.61 -2.23
CA GLN A 460 17.61 -11.84 -1.53
C GLN A 460 17.14 -13.11 -2.28
N GLY A 461 16.13 -12.99 -3.15
CA GLY A 461 15.53 -14.08 -3.92
C GLY A 461 14.60 -14.96 -3.09
N PHE A 462 13.59 -14.38 -2.48
CA PHE A 462 12.40 -15.12 -2.04
C PHE A 462 11.66 -15.72 -3.25
N ASN A 463 10.78 -16.69 -3.00
CA ASN A 463 9.79 -17.12 -3.97
C ASN A 463 8.92 -15.90 -4.39
N PRO A 464 8.74 -15.63 -5.69
CA PRO A 464 7.85 -14.56 -6.17
C PRO A 464 6.43 -14.69 -5.62
N GLU A 465 5.82 -15.85 -5.80
CA GLU A 465 4.59 -16.21 -5.09
C GLU A 465 4.94 -16.55 -3.63
N PRO A 466 4.28 -15.97 -2.60
CA PRO A 466 2.99 -15.26 -2.67
C PRO A 466 3.05 -13.71 -2.63
N VAL A 467 4.22 -13.07 -2.60
CA VAL A 467 4.35 -11.62 -2.27
C VAL A 467 5.44 -10.85 -3.03
N ALA A 468 6.52 -11.49 -3.47
CA ALA A 468 7.78 -10.79 -3.78
C ALA A 468 7.81 -10.09 -5.15
N GLY A 469 8.56 -8.98 -5.24
CA GLY A 469 8.73 -8.18 -6.46
C GLY A 469 8.68 -6.67 -6.23
N GLY A 470 8.08 -5.92 -7.16
CA GLY A 470 8.02 -4.46 -7.12
C GLY A 470 6.92 -3.92 -6.19
N ILE A 471 5.67 -4.02 -6.62
CA ILE A 471 4.48 -3.51 -5.91
C ILE A 471 3.44 -4.62 -5.75
N LYS A 472 2.93 -4.85 -4.54
CA LYS A 472 1.74 -5.70 -4.31
C LYS A 472 0.64 -4.96 -3.55
N VAL A 473 -0.58 -4.92 -4.11
CA VAL A 473 -1.76 -4.26 -3.55
C VAL A 473 -2.88 -5.26 -3.31
N THR A 474 -3.44 -5.26 -2.09
CA THR A 474 -4.50 -6.19 -1.66
C THR A 474 -5.72 -5.49 -1.06
N ARG A 475 -6.92 -6.06 -1.22
CA ARG A 475 -8.18 -5.65 -0.55
C ARG A 475 -8.51 -4.15 -0.68
N SER A 476 -8.29 -3.58 -1.87
CA SER A 476 -8.25 -2.12 -2.09
C SER A 476 -9.20 -1.65 -3.20
N ARG A 477 -9.52 -0.35 -3.24
CA ARG A 477 -10.50 0.22 -4.19
C ARG A 477 -10.15 1.62 -4.63
N GLY A 478 -10.36 1.95 -5.91
CA GLY A 478 -9.93 3.23 -6.48
C GLY A 478 -8.40 3.37 -6.39
N VAL A 479 -7.68 2.38 -6.89
CA VAL A 479 -6.21 2.30 -6.84
C VAL A 479 -5.64 2.92 -8.12
N ASP A 480 -4.70 3.86 -7.98
CA ASP A 480 -4.15 4.62 -9.11
C ASP A 480 -2.62 4.50 -9.16
N ILE A 481 -2.11 3.76 -10.14
CA ILE A 481 -0.68 3.56 -10.40
C ILE A 481 -0.36 4.20 -11.75
N SER A 482 0.27 5.37 -11.74
CA SER A 482 0.41 6.23 -12.92
C SER A 482 1.82 6.77 -13.10
N ASN A 483 2.43 6.62 -14.29
CA ASN A 483 3.81 7.04 -14.55
C ASN A 483 4.82 6.43 -13.55
N VAL A 484 4.76 5.11 -13.37
CA VAL A 484 5.67 4.35 -12.51
C VAL A 484 6.60 3.49 -13.37
N ASP A 485 7.79 3.21 -12.87
CA ASP A 485 8.69 2.19 -13.40
C ASP A 485 8.82 1.06 -12.38
N THR A 486 8.45 -0.16 -12.78
CA THR A 486 8.50 -1.38 -11.96
C THR A 486 9.30 -2.48 -12.65
N SER A 487 10.41 -2.09 -13.27
CA SER A 487 11.29 -2.97 -14.03
C SER A 487 12.33 -3.66 -13.15
N ASP A 488 12.93 -4.74 -13.67
CA ASP A 488 14.11 -5.41 -13.10
C ASP A 488 13.95 -6.06 -11.70
N ASN A 489 12.73 -6.27 -11.21
CA ASN A 489 12.49 -6.95 -9.93
C ASN A 489 12.54 -8.49 -10.08
N ASP A 490 13.06 -9.21 -9.07
CA ASP A 490 13.02 -10.67 -9.01
C ASP A 490 11.63 -11.17 -8.54
N GLY A 491 10.57 -10.75 -9.23
CA GLY A 491 9.20 -11.16 -8.93
C GLY A 491 8.21 -10.63 -9.96
N THR A 492 7.02 -10.25 -9.50
CA THR A 492 6.05 -9.51 -10.32
C THR A 492 6.24 -8.01 -10.11
N GLY A 493 6.23 -7.22 -11.19
CA GLY A 493 6.44 -5.76 -11.12
C GLY A 493 5.29 -5.04 -10.41
N ILE A 494 4.05 -5.29 -10.84
CA ILE A 494 2.81 -4.80 -10.19
C ILE A 494 1.81 -5.94 -10.05
N TRP A 495 1.41 -6.27 -8.82
CA TRP A 495 0.44 -7.34 -8.50
C TRP A 495 -0.76 -6.76 -7.73
N LEU A 496 -1.95 -6.82 -8.32
CA LEU A 496 -3.22 -6.62 -7.62
C LEU A 496 -3.78 -7.99 -7.22
N ASP A 497 -4.14 -8.19 -5.96
CA ASP A 497 -4.61 -9.48 -5.41
C ASP A 497 -5.70 -9.28 -4.33
N GLU A 498 -6.34 -10.35 -3.87
CA GLU A 498 -7.26 -10.35 -2.72
C GLU A 498 -8.35 -9.26 -2.80
N SER A 499 -9.19 -9.29 -3.84
CA SER A 499 -10.29 -8.33 -4.02
C SER A 499 -9.85 -6.86 -4.15
N VAL A 500 -8.98 -6.55 -5.12
CA VAL A 500 -8.91 -5.17 -5.64
C VAL A 500 -10.09 -4.91 -6.60
N TYR A 501 -10.74 -3.76 -6.48
CA TYR A 501 -11.83 -3.34 -7.37
C TYR A 501 -11.64 -1.89 -7.79
N ASP A 502 -11.82 -1.55 -9.07
CA ASP A 502 -11.61 -0.19 -9.61
C ASP A 502 -10.15 0.25 -9.45
N ALA A 503 -9.33 -0.10 -10.45
CA ALA A 503 -7.89 0.17 -10.43
C ALA A 503 -7.34 0.57 -11.82
N THR A 504 -6.48 1.59 -11.85
CA THR A 504 -5.74 2.05 -13.03
C THR A 504 -4.24 1.74 -12.90
N ILE A 505 -3.67 1.11 -13.92
CA ILE A 505 -2.22 0.94 -14.10
C ILE A 505 -1.86 1.51 -15.47
N VAL A 506 -1.29 2.71 -15.48
CA VAL A 506 -1.20 3.55 -16.69
C VAL A 506 0.11 4.31 -16.85
N ASN A 507 0.46 4.63 -18.10
CA ASN A 507 1.61 5.45 -18.47
C ASN A 507 2.95 4.94 -17.90
N SER A 508 3.05 3.64 -17.61
CA SER A 508 4.10 3.03 -16.77
C SER A 508 5.00 2.06 -17.55
N ARG A 509 6.13 1.69 -16.95
CA ARG A 509 6.98 0.57 -17.40
C ARG A 509 6.93 -0.56 -16.38
N SER A 510 6.89 -1.80 -16.87
CA SER A 510 7.17 -2.98 -16.07
C SER A 510 7.89 -3.99 -16.96
N ASN A 511 9.21 -3.82 -17.06
CA ASN A 511 10.07 -4.57 -17.97
C ASN A 511 10.98 -5.56 -17.24
N ASP A 512 11.34 -6.64 -17.92
CA ASP A 512 12.42 -7.58 -17.58
C ASP A 512 12.34 -8.30 -16.20
N ASN A 513 11.24 -8.13 -15.46
CA ASN A 513 10.98 -8.82 -14.19
C ASN A 513 11.02 -10.36 -14.34
N THR A 514 11.35 -11.10 -13.27
CA THR A 514 11.52 -12.57 -13.34
C THR A 514 10.19 -13.35 -13.39
N VAL A 515 9.10 -12.76 -12.89
CA VAL A 515 7.71 -13.18 -13.11
C VAL A 515 7.03 -12.13 -14.01
N ASP A 516 5.94 -11.49 -13.60
CA ASP A 516 5.05 -10.83 -14.55
C ASP A 516 5.19 -9.31 -14.53
N GLY A 517 4.94 -8.67 -15.67
CA GLY A 517 4.95 -7.20 -15.76
C GLY A 517 3.82 -6.61 -14.92
N ILE A 518 2.59 -7.02 -15.23
CA ILE A 518 1.39 -6.68 -14.45
C ILE A 518 0.56 -7.94 -14.21
N GLU A 519 0.22 -8.22 -12.95
CA GLU A 519 -0.74 -9.24 -12.55
C GLU A 519 -1.98 -8.61 -11.90
N ALA A 520 -3.15 -9.03 -12.35
CA ALA A 520 -4.43 -8.69 -11.74
C ALA A 520 -5.17 -9.98 -11.35
N GLU A 521 -5.07 -10.32 -10.08
CA GLU A 521 -5.57 -11.55 -9.45
C GLU A 521 -6.77 -11.27 -8.53
N LEU A 522 -7.78 -12.16 -8.51
CA LEU A 522 -8.97 -12.08 -7.65
C LEU A 522 -9.69 -10.70 -7.67
N SER A 523 -9.58 -9.96 -8.77
CA SER A 523 -9.92 -8.53 -8.87
C SER A 523 -11.04 -8.24 -9.87
N ASP A 524 -11.48 -6.99 -9.96
CA ASP A 524 -12.60 -6.60 -10.83
C ASP A 524 -12.48 -5.11 -11.25
N HIS A 525 -12.89 -4.73 -12.46
CA HIS A 525 -12.75 -3.37 -13.02
C HIS A 525 -11.29 -2.85 -12.98
N VAL A 526 -10.44 -3.39 -13.84
CA VAL A 526 -8.99 -3.05 -13.91
C VAL A 526 -8.63 -2.52 -15.28
N ILE A 527 -8.05 -1.33 -15.35
CA ILE A 527 -7.53 -0.70 -16.57
C ILE A 527 -6.01 -0.83 -16.59
N VAL A 528 -5.48 -1.51 -17.62
CA VAL A 528 -4.05 -1.61 -17.93
C VAL A 528 -3.83 -0.94 -19.27
N ALA A 529 -3.38 0.32 -19.28
CA ALA A 529 -3.29 1.08 -20.52
C ALA A 529 -2.10 2.03 -20.66
N ASN A 530 -1.58 2.16 -21.89
CA ASN A 530 -0.44 3.02 -22.22
C ASN A 530 0.86 2.65 -21.46
N ASN A 531 1.13 1.34 -21.32
CA ASN A 531 2.33 0.82 -20.63
C ASN A 531 3.29 0.09 -21.58
N GLU A 532 4.58 0.10 -21.24
CA GLU A 532 5.58 -0.82 -21.82
C GLU A 532 5.72 -2.05 -20.90
N LEU A 533 5.63 -3.25 -21.48
CA LEU A 533 5.56 -4.53 -20.77
C LEU A 533 6.42 -5.59 -21.47
N ASN A 534 7.74 -5.37 -21.43
CA ASN A 534 8.73 -6.13 -22.21
C ASN A 534 9.55 -7.11 -21.38
N GLY A 535 10.02 -8.20 -21.97
CA GLY A 535 11.07 -9.06 -21.40
C GLY A 535 10.69 -9.96 -20.21
N ASN A 536 9.58 -9.69 -19.52
CA ASN A 536 9.04 -10.43 -18.36
C ASN A 536 8.77 -11.92 -18.66
N LYS A 537 8.32 -12.70 -17.67
CA LYS A 537 7.78 -14.06 -17.88
C LYS A 537 6.47 -13.96 -18.68
N MET A 538 5.55 -13.11 -18.23
CA MET A 538 4.30 -12.79 -18.91
C MET A 538 4.08 -11.26 -18.83
N GLY A 539 3.65 -10.62 -19.91
CA GLY A 539 3.48 -9.15 -19.95
C GLY A 539 2.32 -8.68 -19.07
N VAL A 540 1.15 -9.30 -19.25
CA VAL A 540 -0.01 -9.16 -18.37
C VAL A 540 -0.57 -10.54 -17.99
N LEU A 541 -0.90 -10.75 -16.72
CA LEU A 541 -1.69 -11.87 -16.22
C LEU A 541 -3.01 -11.39 -15.63
N ILE A 542 -4.13 -11.89 -16.18
CA ILE A 542 -5.48 -11.74 -15.63
C ILE A 542 -5.89 -13.08 -15.02
N TYR A 543 -5.99 -13.15 -13.69
CA TYR A 543 -6.25 -14.39 -12.95
C TYR A 543 -7.50 -14.26 -12.06
N ASN A 544 -8.53 -15.08 -12.28
CA ASN A 544 -9.84 -14.95 -11.60
C ASN A 544 -10.46 -13.53 -11.70
N THR A 545 -10.05 -12.70 -12.67
CA THR A 545 -10.31 -11.24 -12.66
C THR A 545 -11.27 -10.79 -13.76
N ALA A 546 -12.27 -9.99 -13.39
CA ALA A 546 -13.35 -9.59 -14.28
C ALA A 546 -13.26 -8.12 -14.75
N ASN A 547 -13.91 -7.82 -15.88
CA ASN A 547 -14.09 -6.47 -16.41
C ASN A 547 -12.74 -5.73 -16.62
N ALA A 548 -11.72 -6.45 -17.12
CA ALA A 548 -10.39 -5.91 -17.36
C ALA A 548 -10.27 -5.29 -18.77
N GLN A 549 -9.67 -4.11 -18.85
CA GLN A 549 -9.42 -3.35 -20.08
C GLN A 549 -7.92 -3.23 -20.32
N ILE A 550 -7.40 -3.95 -21.33
CA ILE A 550 -5.98 -3.95 -21.71
C ILE A 550 -5.85 -3.17 -23.03
N TYR A 551 -5.46 -1.90 -22.96
CA TYR A 551 -5.50 -0.96 -24.07
C TYR A 551 -4.16 -0.29 -24.37
N ASN A 552 -3.76 -0.19 -25.64
CA ASN A 552 -2.64 0.68 -26.04
C ASN A 552 -1.32 0.40 -25.28
N ASN A 553 -0.99 -0.87 -25.01
CA ASN A 553 0.29 -1.27 -24.40
C ASN A 553 1.27 -1.83 -25.45
N ASP A 554 2.57 -1.70 -25.18
CA ASP A 554 3.67 -2.29 -25.95
C ASP A 554 4.18 -3.54 -25.25
N ILE A 555 3.94 -4.72 -25.85
CA ILE A 555 4.10 -6.02 -25.20
C ILE A 555 5.02 -6.93 -26.03
N GLY A 556 6.32 -6.97 -25.75
CA GLY A 556 7.30 -7.76 -26.51
C GLY A 556 8.32 -8.52 -25.66
N GLY A 557 9.12 -9.41 -26.26
CA GLY A 557 10.23 -10.10 -25.58
C GLY A 557 9.85 -11.11 -24.47
N ASN A 558 8.62 -11.07 -23.95
CA ASN A 558 8.18 -11.86 -22.80
C ASN A 558 8.39 -13.38 -23.01
N ARG A 559 8.88 -14.08 -22.00
CA ARG A 559 9.41 -15.45 -22.09
C ARG A 559 8.33 -16.52 -22.36
N LEU A 560 7.11 -16.33 -21.86
CA LEU A 560 5.98 -17.24 -22.08
C LEU A 560 4.87 -16.59 -22.90
N PHE A 561 4.25 -15.52 -22.41
CA PHE A 561 3.05 -14.93 -23.03
C PHE A 561 3.07 -13.40 -23.04
N GLY A 562 2.45 -12.78 -24.06
CA GLY A 562 2.17 -11.34 -24.03
C GLY A 562 1.09 -11.01 -23.01
N VAL A 563 -0.11 -11.56 -23.21
CA VAL A 563 -1.23 -11.52 -22.24
C VAL A 563 -1.69 -12.94 -21.93
N LYS A 564 -1.83 -13.28 -20.65
CA LYS A 564 -2.41 -14.54 -20.17
C LYS A 564 -3.74 -14.29 -19.44
N LEU A 565 -4.76 -15.06 -19.79
CA LEU A 565 -6.00 -15.20 -19.02
C LEU A 565 -6.03 -16.59 -18.39
N ALA A 566 -6.21 -16.65 -17.08
CA ALA A 566 -6.34 -17.89 -16.31
C ALA A 566 -7.40 -17.75 -15.20
N GLN A 567 -7.78 -18.88 -14.61
CA GLN A 567 -8.59 -18.95 -13.40
C GLN A 567 -8.46 -20.33 -12.74
N ASP A 568 -8.81 -20.40 -11.46
CA ASP A 568 -8.90 -21.63 -10.67
C ASP A 568 -10.30 -21.77 -10.04
N GLU A 569 -10.45 -22.53 -8.94
CA GLU A 569 -11.72 -22.74 -8.26
C GLU A 569 -12.09 -21.70 -7.18
N ARG A 570 -11.22 -20.71 -6.89
CA ARG A 570 -11.53 -19.64 -5.93
C ARG A 570 -12.69 -18.79 -6.42
N ARG A 571 -13.77 -18.69 -5.63
CA ARG A 571 -14.97 -17.88 -5.96
C ARG A 571 -15.32 -16.97 -4.80
N GLN A 572 -15.72 -15.74 -5.09
CA GLN A 572 -16.03 -14.74 -4.06
C GLN A 572 -17.20 -15.19 -3.15
N ALA A 573 -18.08 -16.07 -3.66
CA ALA A 573 -19.15 -16.71 -2.90
C ALA A 573 -18.67 -17.71 -1.82
N ASP A 574 -17.45 -18.25 -1.89
CA ASP A 574 -16.89 -19.15 -0.86
C ASP A 574 -16.23 -18.33 0.25
N THR A 575 -17.05 -17.82 1.18
CA THR A 575 -16.63 -16.93 2.29
C THR A 575 -15.64 -17.55 3.27
N ASN A 576 -15.22 -18.81 3.08
CA ASN A 576 -14.21 -19.50 3.88
C ASN A 576 -12.79 -19.31 3.32
N ARG A 577 -12.65 -18.80 2.08
CA ARG A 577 -11.33 -18.56 1.47
C ARG A 577 -10.66 -17.32 2.07
N THR A 578 -9.34 -17.25 1.92
CA THR A 578 -8.60 -15.99 1.96
C THR A 578 -8.94 -15.15 0.72
N GLY A 579 -8.49 -13.90 0.64
CA GLY A 579 -8.82 -12.99 -0.47
C GLY A 579 -9.90 -11.95 -0.20
N HIS A 580 -10.85 -12.16 0.71
CA HIS A 580 -11.94 -11.18 0.89
C HIS A 580 -11.49 -9.89 1.61
N ASP A 581 -11.96 -8.73 1.14
CA ASP A 581 -11.94 -7.48 1.90
C ASP A 581 -13.02 -7.50 2.99
N ARG A 582 -12.60 -7.55 4.26
CA ARG A 582 -13.50 -7.60 5.42
C ARG A 582 -14.24 -6.28 5.69
N ARG A 583 -13.97 -5.21 4.92
CA ARG A 583 -14.70 -3.93 4.97
C ARG A 583 -15.92 -3.90 4.06
N ARG A 584 -16.25 -5.05 3.47
CA ARG A 584 -17.31 -5.25 2.49
C ARG A 584 -18.28 -6.34 2.97
N PRO A 585 -19.51 -6.42 2.41
CA PRO A 585 -20.36 -7.59 2.60
C PRO A 585 -19.62 -8.87 2.18
N LEU A 586 -19.96 -10.01 2.79
CA LEU A 586 -19.42 -11.32 2.45
C LEU A 586 -20.58 -12.25 2.08
N PRO A 587 -20.76 -12.63 0.80
CA PRO A 587 -20.01 -12.17 -0.38
C PRO A 587 -20.18 -10.68 -0.71
N ASP A 588 -19.20 -10.10 -1.41
CA ASP A 588 -19.19 -8.70 -1.86
C ASP A 588 -19.84 -8.61 -3.23
N PRO A 589 -21.00 -7.93 -3.39
CA PRO A 589 -21.77 -7.97 -4.62
C PRO A 589 -21.11 -7.30 -5.84
N THR A 590 -19.90 -6.71 -5.70
CA THR A 590 -19.18 -6.06 -6.81
C THR A 590 -18.01 -6.86 -7.37
N LEU A 591 -17.74 -8.09 -6.89
CA LEU A 591 -16.70 -8.97 -7.43
C LEU A 591 -17.22 -10.41 -7.54
N THR A 592 -16.73 -11.21 -8.50
CA THR A 592 -17.06 -12.65 -8.57
C THR A 592 -15.88 -13.61 -8.41
N TRP A 593 -14.64 -13.15 -8.56
CA TRP A 593 -13.45 -14.00 -8.73
C TRP A 593 -13.63 -15.02 -9.88
N ILE A 594 -13.91 -14.51 -11.09
CA ILE A 594 -14.10 -15.29 -12.33
C ILE A 594 -13.52 -14.45 -13.46
N THR A 595 -12.66 -15.04 -14.30
CA THR A 595 -12.07 -14.33 -15.44
C THR A 595 -13.11 -14.15 -16.55
N LYS A 596 -13.59 -12.92 -16.74
CA LYS A 596 -14.64 -12.59 -17.71
C LYS A 596 -14.65 -11.12 -18.12
N ASN A 597 -15.32 -10.80 -19.23
CA ASN A 597 -15.48 -9.43 -19.75
C ASN A 597 -14.14 -8.71 -19.99
N VAL A 598 -13.15 -9.44 -20.51
CA VAL A 598 -11.80 -8.91 -20.75
C VAL A 598 -11.71 -8.35 -22.18
N THR A 599 -11.23 -7.12 -22.33
CA THR A 599 -10.99 -6.50 -23.63
C THR A 599 -9.50 -6.28 -23.85
N VAL A 600 -8.96 -6.82 -24.93
CA VAL A 600 -7.57 -6.60 -25.38
C VAL A 600 -7.63 -5.82 -26.69
N SER A 601 -7.28 -4.54 -26.69
CA SER A 601 -7.44 -3.67 -27.86
C SER A 601 -6.33 -2.64 -28.05
N ASN A 602 -6.06 -2.27 -29.30
CA ASN A 602 -5.03 -1.29 -29.68
C ASN A 602 -3.59 -1.61 -29.20
N ASN A 603 -3.30 -2.79 -28.67
CA ASN A 603 -1.95 -3.14 -28.20
C ASN A 603 -1.03 -3.49 -29.37
N VAL A 604 0.27 -3.32 -29.18
CA VAL A 604 1.32 -3.75 -30.12
C VAL A 604 2.08 -4.92 -29.50
N PHE A 605 2.12 -6.05 -30.19
CA PHE A 605 2.80 -7.25 -29.73
C PHE A 605 4.12 -7.45 -30.47
N GLY A 606 5.22 -7.42 -29.72
CA GLY A 606 6.57 -7.69 -30.21
C GLY A 606 6.88 -9.18 -30.31
N SER A 607 7.99 -9.51 -30.98
CA SER A 607 8.52 -10.87 -31.00
C SER A 607 8.85 -11.35 -29.58
N GLY A 608 8.29 -12.49 -29.16
CA GLY A 608 8.57 -13.10 -27.87
C GLY A 608 7.61 -14.25 -27.54
N GLY A 609 8.05 -15.16 -26.68
CA GLY A 609 7.19 -16.15 -26.05
C GLY A 609 6.60 -17.25 -26.95
N LEU A 610 5.68 -18.00 -26.35
CA LEU A 610 4.94 -19.11 -26.95
C LEU A 610 3.64 -18.63 -27.61
N PHE A 611 2.98 -17.63 -27.02
CA PHE A 611 1.74 -17.03 -27.51
C PHE A 611 1.70 -15.52 -27.21
N GLN A 612 1.15 -14.72 -28.13
CA GLN A 612 0.94 -13.28 -27.88
C GLN A 612 -0.26 -13.05 -26.95
N ILE A 613 -1.34 -13.80 -27.13
CA ILE A 613 -2.43 -13.93 -26.14
C ILE A 613 -2.70 -15.42 -25.88
N TYR A 614 -2.81 -15.81 -24.61
CA TYR A 614 -3.14 -17.18 -24.19
C TYR A 614 -4.27 -17.16 -23.16
N ALA A 615 -5.39 -17.82 -23.44
CA ALA A 615 -6.50 -17.94 -22.52
C ALA A 615 -6.84 -19.42 -22.26
N LEU A 616 -6.87 -19.83 -20.99
CA LEU A 616 -7.28 -21.17 -20.56
C LEU A 616 -7.75 -21.14 -19.10
N ASP A 617 -8.97 -21.65 -18.84
CA ASP A 617 -9.33 -22.14 -17.50
C ASP A 617 -8.59 -23.47 -17.27
N GLY A 618 -7.77 -23.55 -16.23
CA GLY A 618 -7.00 -24.75 -15.91
C GLY A 618 -7.70 -25.71 -14.95
N VAL A 619 -8.87 -25.33 -14.38
CA VAL A 619 -9.45 -26.00 -13.21
C VAL A 619 -10.96 -26.19 -13.30
N THR A 620 -11.74 -25.21 -13.74
CA THR A 620 -13.22 -25.21 -13.58
C THR A 620 -14.04 -25.49 -14.84
N ASN A 621 -13.41 -25.91 -15.94
CA ASN A 621 -14.03 -26.32 -17.20
C ASN A 621 -14.85 -25.22 -17.90
N ILE A 622 -14.62 -23.94 -17.59
CA ILE A 622 -15.27 -22.82 -18.28
C ILE A 622 -14.48 -22.52 -19.57
N PRO A 623 -15.04 -22.79 -20.76
CA PRO A 623 -14.35 -22.48 -22.02
C PRO A 623 -14.17 -20.97 -22.19
N VAL A 624 -13.14 -20.55 -22.93
CA VAL A 624 -12.86 -19.12 -23.17
C VAL A 624 -14.01 -18.41 -23.91
N ASP A 625 -14.83 -19.16 -24.66
CA ASP A 625 -16.08 -18.66 -25.26
C ASP A 625 -17.10 -18.15 -24.23
N ASN A 626 -17.04 -18.61 -22.98
CA ASN A 626 -17.87 -18.10 -21.87
C ASN A 626 -17.21 -16.95 -21.09
N MET A 627 -15.95 -16.61 -21.37
CA MET A 627 -15.23 -15.51 -20.71
C MET A 627 -15.57 -14.13 -21.30
N ASN A 628 -16.34 -14.04 -22.39
CA ASN A 628 -16.65 -12.77 -23.06
C ASN A 628 -15.37 -11.94 -23.36
N LEU A 629 -14.34 -12.63 -23.86
CA LEU A 629 -13.06 -12.04 -24.26
C LEU A 629 -13.20 -11.36 -25.63
N VAL A 630 -12.77 -10.11 -25.74
CA VAL A 630 -12.75 -9.32 -26.99
C VAL A 630 -11.31 -9.02 -27.40
N ILE A 631 -10.94 -9.33 -28.65
CA ILE A 631 -9.61 -9.07 -29.21
C ILE A 631 -9.77 -8.28 -30.51
N THR A 632 -9.58 -6.95 -30.50
CA THR A 632 -9.78 -6.10 -31.69
C THR A 632 -8.86 -4.89 -31.74
N GLY A 633 -8.52 -4.42 -32.94
CA GLY A 633 -7.68 -3.24 -33.15
C GLY A 633 -6.21 -3.44 -32.79
N ASN A 634 -5.73 -4.64 -32.46
CA ASN A 634 -4.32 -4.87 -32.10
C ASN A 634 -3.43 -5.02 -33.34
N LEU A 635 -2.14 -4.68 -33.19
CA LEU A 635 -1.07 -5.06 -34.11
C LEU A 635 -0.29 -6.22 -33.51
N PHE A 636 -0.46 -7.42 -34.08
CA PHE A 636 0.28 -8.61 -33.70
C PHE A 636 1.61 -8.74 -34.45
N ASN A 637 2.55 -9.48 -33.85
CA ASN A 637 3.68 -10.06 -34.56
C ASN A 637 3.22 -11.27 -35.40
N GLN A 638 3.79 -11.45 -36.58
CA GLN A 638 3.48 -12.59 -37.43
C GLN A 638 4.03 -13.91 -36.90
N ARG A 639 3.40 -15.03 -37.26
CA ARG A 639 4.00 -16.37 -37.18
C ARG A 639 4.38 -16.86 -38.57
N LEU A 640 5.68 -16.87 -38.89
CA LEU A 640 6.21 -17.41 -40.15
C LEU A 640 6.61 -18.89 -40.04
N THR A 641 6.95 -19.38 -38.85
CA THR A 641 7.44 -20.74 -38.63
C THR A 641 6.91 -21.35 -37.33
N GLY A 642 6.96 -22.69 -37.22
CA GLY A 642 6.57 -23.41 -36.01
C GLY A 642 7.40 -23.08 -34.76
N ALA A 643 8.61 -22.54 -34.92
CA ALA A 643 9.48 -22.14 -33.81
C ALA A 643 9.16 -20.75 -33.23
N GLN A 644 8.23 -20.01 -33.84
CA GLN A 644 7.83 -18.67 -33.41
C GLN A 644 6.50 -18.70 -32.63
N SER A 645 6.27 -17.64 -31.86
CA SER A 645 5.05 -17.39 -31.08
C SER A 645 3.77 -17.59 -31.90
N THR A 646 2.81 -18.34 -31.36
CA THR A 646 1.42 -18.34 -31.86
C THR A 646 0.75 -17.00 -31.56
N LEU A 647 -0.23 -16.61 -32.36
CA LEU A 647 -0.96 -15.35 -32.18
C LEU A 647 -1.96 -15.45 -31.01
N VAL A 648 -2.93 -16.37 -31.06
CA VAL A 648 -3.87 -16.62 -29.95
C VAL A 648 -3.94 -18.12 -29.59
N GLY A 649 -3.91 -18.41 -28.30
CA GLY A 649 -4.29 -19.70 -27.71
C GLY A 649 -5.66 -19.60 -27.03
N TRP A 650 -6.59 -20.48 -27.40
CA TRP A 650 -8.00 -20.45 -26.97
C TRP A 650 -8.43 -21.77 -26.32
N GLY A 651 -8.58 -21.77 -25.00
CA GLY A 651 -8.97 -22.92 -24.19
C GLY A 651 -10.42 -23.40 -24.38
N GLY A 652 -10.59 -24.72 -24.46
CA GLY A 652 -11.87 -25.41 -24.38
C GLY A 652 -12.34 -25.64 -22.93
N GLY A 653 -13.47 -26.33 -22.77
CA GLY A 653 -14.08 -26.65 -21.48
C GLY A 653 -13.64 -27.99 -20.88
N ASP A 654 -12.37 -28.37 -21.03
CA ASP A 654 -11.78 -29.64 -20.57
C ASP A 654 -10.48 -29.46 -19.74
N ASN A 655 -10.19 -28.20 -19.38
CA ASN A 655 -9.00 -27.72 -18.69
C ASN A 655 -7.65 -27.95 -19.40
N ARG A 656 -7.63 -28.42 -20.67
CA ARG A 656 -6.38 -28.88 -21.32
C ARG A 656 -6.26 -28.53 -22.80
N THR A 657 -7.35 -28.61 -23.56
CA THR A 657 -7.33 -28.41 -25.00
C THR A 657 -7.27 -26.92 -25.33
N VAL A 658 -6.19 -26.50 -25.98
CA VAL A 658 -6.01 -25.12 -26.47
C VAL A 658 -6.01 -25.13 -27.99
N THR A 659 -7.04 -24.53 -28.60
CA THR A 659 -7.06 -24.25 -30.04
C THR A 659 -6.06 -23.14 -30.34
N ARG A 660 -5.20 -23.35 -31.34
CA ARG A 660 -4.23 -22.34 -31.80
C ARG A 660 -4.81 -21.59 -32.99
N TYR A 661 -4.79 -20.25 -32.92
CA TYR A 661 -4.99 -19.38 -34.07
C TYR A 661 -3.65 -18.72 -34.39
N ASP A 662 -3.06 -19.10 -35.52
CA ASP A 662 -1.69 -18.70 -35.90
C ASP A 662 -1.63 -17.41 -36.74
N SER A 663 -2.79 -16.86 -37.15
CA SER A 663 -2.90 -15.58 -37.87
C SER A 663 -4.18 -14.83 -37.50
N VAL A 664 -4.23 -13.51 -37.76
CA VAL A 664 -5.41 -12.68 -37.51
C VAL A 664 -6.62 -13.11 -38.34
N GLN A 665 -6.41 -13.61 -39.56
CA GLN A 665 -7.51 -14.06 -40.42
C GLN A 665 -8.07 -15.41 -39.93
N ALA A 666 -7.22 -16.28 -39.35
CA ALA A 666 -7.67 -17.51 -38.71
C ALA A 666 -8.52 -17.22 -37.46
N LEU A 667 -8.08 -16.26 -36.62
CA LEU A 667 -8.81 -15.79 -35.45
C LEU A 667 -10.17 -15.18 -35.83
N ALA A 668 -10.19 -14.22 -36.75
CA ALA A 668 -11.41 -13.54 -37.19
C ALA A 668 -12.41 -14.50 -37.88
N LYS A 669 -11.92 -15.50 -38.62
CA LYS A 669 -12.76 -16.56 -39.21
C LYS A 669 -13.40 -17.45 -38.13
N ALA A 670 -12.71 -17.70 -37.02
CA ALA A 670 -13.17 -18.59 -35.96
C ALA A 670 -14.06 -17.93 -34.89
N LYS A 671 -13.83 -16.63 -34.58
CA LYS A 671 -14.52 -15.91 -33.49
C LYS A 671 -15.40 -14.74 -33.94
N GLY A 672 -15.24 -14.26 -35.18
CA GLY A 672 -16.15 -13.31 -35.81
C GLY A 672 -15.45 -12.19 -36.56
N SER A 673 -15.98 -11.83 -37.73
CA SER A 673 -15.42 -10.83 -38.64
C SER A 673 -15.43 -9.37 -38.12
N ARG A 674 -15.93 -9.13 -36.91
CA ARG A 674 -15.87 -7.82 -36.23
C ARG A 674 -14.53 -7.57 -35.53
N TRP A 675 -13.71 -8.60 -35.31
CA TRP A 675 -12.40 -8.51 -34.65
C TRP A 675 -11.32 -8.09 -35.65
N ASN A 676 -11.31 -6.79 -35.96
CA ASN A 676 -10.39 -6.20 -36.94
C ASN A 676 -8.99 -6.03 -36.32
N ASN A 677 -8.08 -6.95 -36.58
CA ASN A 677 -6.68 -6.90 -36.13
C ASN A 677 -5.76 -7.08 -37.34
N VAL A 678 -4.51 -6.61 -37.25
CA VAL A 678 -3.46 -6.87 -38.24
C VAL A 678 -2.27 -7.58 -37.60
N GLU A 679 -1.46 -8.21 -38.44
CA GLU A 679 -0.17 -8.79 -38.10
C GLU A 679 0.93 -8.14 -38.95
N THR A 680 2.17 -8.13 -38.45
CA THR A 680 3.34 -7.72 -39.24
C THR A 680 3.58 -8.65 -40.44
N THR A 681 4.46 -8.23 -41.37
CA THR A 681 4.92 -9.07 -42.50
C THR A 681 6.26 -9.77 -42.23
N ALA A 682 6.76 -9.67 -41.01
CA ALA A 682 8.04 -10.19 -40.53
C ALA A 682 8.00 -10.25 -38.99
N VAL A 683 8.83 -11.10 -38.38
CA VAL A 683 8.97 -11.14 -36.91
C VAL A 683 9.89 -9.99 -36.47
N LEU A 684 9.40 -9.14 -35.55
CA LEU A 684 10.02 -7.87 -35.16
C LEU A 684 9.93 -7.64 -33.64
N PRO A 685 11.02 -7.23 -32.95
CA PRO A 685 10.92 -6.69 -31.59
C PRO A 685 10.23 -5.32 -31.60
N ILE A 686 9.62 -4.91 -30.48
CA ILE A 686 8.86 -3.63 -30.34
C ILE A 686 9.64 -2.44 -30.92
N ALA A 687 10.91 -2.28 -30.55
CA ALA A 687 11.79 -1.19 -31.01
C ALA A 687 11.99 -1.13 -32.55
N SER A 688 11.60 -2.16 -33.31
CA SER A 688 11.62 -2.18 -34.78
C SER A 688 10.23 -2.02 -35.42
N MET A 689 9.16 -1.90 -34.64
CA MET A 689 7.78 -1.91 -35.13
C MET A 689 7.23 -0.53 -35.54
N ILE A 690 7.95 0.58 -35.32
CA ILE A 690 7.49 1.96 -35.61
C ILE A 690 6.83 2.11 -37.00
N ALA A 691 7.41 1.50 -38.04
CA ALA A 691 6.87 1.54 -39.41
C ALA A 691 5.58 0.71 -39.57
N ALA A 692 5.47 -0.42 -38.86
CA ALA A 692 4.28 -1.28 -38.85
C ALA A 692 3.15 -0.67 -38.00
N ILE A 693 3.46 -0.03 -36.87
CA ILE A 693 2.51 0.74 -36.05
C ILE A 693 1.84 1.80 -36.93
N LYS A 694 2.65 2.60 -37.65
CA LYS A 694 2.18 3.70 -38.51
C LYS A 694 1.34 3.25 -39.71
N SER A 695 1.59 2.06 -40.27
CA SER A 695 0.73 1.49 -41.32
C SER A 695 -0.52 0.79 -40.77
N ALA A 696 -0.47 0.29 -39.53
CA ALA A 696 -1.57 -0.42 -38.87
C ALA A 696 -2.67 0.49 -38.30
N LEU A 697 -2.41 1.79 -38.08
CA LEU A 697 -3.34 2.74 -37.42
C LEU A 697 -4.80 2.68 -37.89
N GLY A 698 -5.05 2.27 -39.13
CA GLY A 698 -6.40 2.05 -39.67
C GLY A 698 -7.25 1.01 -38.92
N VAL A 699 -6.66 0.07 -38.17
CA VAL A 699 -7.43 -0.89 -37.36
C VAL A 699 -7.81 -0.38 -35.97
N ALA A 700 -7.13 0.65 -35.46
CA ALA A 700 -7.30 1.12 -34.09
C ALA A 700 -8.77 1.46 -33.79
N VAL A 701 -9.29 0.96 -32.67
CA VAL A 701 -10.63 1.32 -32.20
C VAL A 701 -10.56 2.63 -31.40
N GLY A 702 -11.68 3.38 -31.37
CA GLY A 702 -11.76 4.57 -30.55
C GLY A 702 -11.67 4.20 -29.07
N ILE A 703 -10.80 4.87 -28.33
CA ILE A 703 -10.53 4.56 -26.93
C ILE A 703 -11.75 4.99 -26.07
N PRO A 704 -12.26 4.12 -25.19
CA PRO A 704 -13.36 4.42 -24.26
C PRO A 704 -13.13 5.65 -23.35
N ASP A 705 -14.21 6.21 -22.81
CA ASP A 705 -14.18 7.41 -21.95
C ASP A 705 -13.34 7.22 -20.67
N ASP A 706 -13.45 6.05 -20.04
CA ASP A 706 -12.73 5.64 -18.83
C ASP A 706 -11.24 5.42 -19.10
N VAL A 707 -10.88 4.64 -20.12
CA VAL A 707 -9.49 4.45 -20.56
C VAL A 707 -8.84 5.78 -20.94
N ALA A 708 -9.54 6.61 -21.72
CA ALA A 708 -9.02 7.89 -22.19
C ALA A 708 -8.78 8.86 -21.03
N ALA A 709 -9.69 8.92 -20.05
CA ALA A 709 -9.51 9.71 -18.85
C ALA A 709 -8.33 9.21 -17.99
N ALA A 710 -8.15 7.89 -17.86
CA ALA A 710 -7.06 7.30 -17.09
C ALA A 710 -5.67 7.60 -17.69
N ILE A 711 -5.52 7.52 -19.02
CA ILE A 711 -4.23 7.80 -19.69
C ILE A 711 -4.03 9.29 -20.06
N GLY A 712 -5.03 10.15 -19.79
CA GLY A 712 -4.92 11.61 -19.92
C GLY A 712 -5.25 12.19 -21.31
N ILE A 713 -5.92 11.43 -22.18
CA ILE A 713 -6.23 11.83 -23.57
C ILE A 713 -7.73 12.06 -23.81
N LYS A 714 -8.07 12.50 -25.03
CA LYS A 714 -9.47 12.69 -25.44
C LYS A 714 -10.15 11.34 -25.73
N SER A 715 -11.37 11.14 -25.23
CA SER A 715 -12.25 10.03 -25.65
C SER A 715 -12.38 9.91 -27.17
N GLY A 716 -12.46 8.67 -27.66
CA GLY A 716 -12.57 8.33 -29.08
C GLY A 716 -11.28 8.50 -29.88
N SER A 717 -10.17 8.89 -29.23
CA SER A 717 -8.84 8.91 -29.85
C SER A 717 -8.43 7.51 -30.33
N LYS A 718 -7.51 7.49 -31.30
CA LYS A 718 -7.02 6.27 -31.94
C LYS A 718 -5.49 6.31 -32.01
N GLY A 719 -4.87 5.25 -31.54
CA GLY A 719 -3.44 4.97 -31.62
C GLY A 719 -3.22 3.48 -31.46
N LEU A 720 -2.00 3.00 -31.70
CA LEU A 720 -1.62 1.60 -31.49
C LEU A 720 -0.34 1.56 -30.67
N GLY A 721 -0.33 0.70 -29.65
CA GLY A 721 0.74 0.66 -28.67
C GLY A 721 0.66 1.86 -27.74
N VAL A 722 1.76 2.12 -27.04
CA VAL A 722 1.96 3.35 -26.27
C VAL A 722 1.85 4.56 -27.19
N PHE A 723 1.26 5.65 -26.72
CA PHE A 723 1.17 6.90 -27.46
C PHE A 723 2.55 7.57 -27.56
N ASP A 724 3.12 7.57 -28.77
CA ASP A 724 4.12 8.56 -29.20
C ASP A 724 3.55 9.98 -28.98
N ASP A 725 4.24 10.82 -28.18
CA ASP A 725 3.91 12.24 -27.89
C ASP A 725 4.39 13.22 -29.00
#